data_AF-A0A2M8A926-F1
#
_entry.id   AF-A0A2M8A926-F1
#
_cell.length_a   1.000
_cell.length_b   1.000
_cell.length_c   1.000
_cell.angle_alpha   90.00
_cell.angle_beta   90.00
_cell.angle_gamma   90.00
#
_symmetry.space_group_name_H-M   'P 1'
#
loop_
_entity.id
_entity.type
_entity.pdbx_description
1 polymer ?
#
loop_
_entity_poly.entity_id
_entity_poly.type
_entity_poly.pdbx_seq_one_letter_code
_entity_poly.pdbx_strand_id
1 'polypeptide(L)'
;MNKKTTSILCLTALYSIFFYHQHAGINFLIFTIAAIAFFYFQDKTIFKSKAVLVVSFAAVFAASFLMVNDSTLSGWATVVALLVLPGVIINRRSSVLIDLFSSLYSTTISPAFMIVEMIESGKNGKGKGFLHLLKYIVPIVFVIAFFFIYRAMNPLFEKFTQEIAEFISLEWVFFTLGGFLLVYSFYKQKRIAGLDDWEKNGAIAIDEAAVRPPKWNESVAFLLLFVALNAMLVVVNLMDVNYLYLGQGMPDGITHKEFVHKGVGMLILSIILGISILLFFFRGALNFSKNKTFIKALAFLWVLQNIFMVCSTAIRNTMYIDAALLTYKRIGVYFWLFFAIIGLITLFIKLKQNKTVWFLFRYNFASLFVVLILSSAFDWDCIISTYNINRAKQMVEISSLDKNYLLDISEGNIKALYEIKNLEGFEVDSVYSYDYYRNDFSFDMNNYDYNLSNSSALDCKVFDFLKSDAQGDWRSYSVRRTQVRKDIQQLHANGMLNSLELQEHYITSLAPIYGLTNIIELNLNNDNFSTASQLAGINELPQLKKLYLNNNYISKLDTLKPNTNLTHLTLQQDEITNLKFLKNFPNLDSLELSNNKLITLSSLPALKHLKALRLDGNPLNDISKLTVLTNLKELSLNNIVGNVGKFPALNTVANLSVNGSQNMVKYGLNNANSFPSLTYLDVSNNVLYDLSAFINKENKSKIPLLQSLNISSNSFSTLHSIEVFNQLTYLDVSYNKLYHIIGLEKLTQLKQLNLSNNDIRELQSLENMVLLQELNLSNNANVDDFKELAKLTQLTSLILSGTSIRDLQPLSTCKLLQLLNLTGCRISNWNALTALTQLENLSASFLTKEDLATFKRLPDLKYLTITNSEESVVALFKKELKDVEIY
;
A
#
# COMPACT_ATOMS: atom_id res chain seq x y z
N MET A 1 46.17 17.39 28.26
CA MET A 1 45.68 16.77 27.01
C MET A 1 45.82 17.78 25.88
N ASN A 2 46.20 17.37 24.66
CA ASN A 2 46.25 18.29 23.50
C ASN A 2 44.83 18.81 23.21
N LYS A 3 44.65 20.13 23.01
CA LYS A 3 43.35 20.76 22.69
C LYS A 3 42.60 20.02 21.58
N LYS A 4 43.31 19.51 20.56
CA LYS A 4 42.73 18.71 19.47
C LYS A 4 42.11 17.39 19.94
N THR A 5 42.81 16.67 20.81
CA THR A 5 42.35 15.39 21.37
C THR A 5 41.10 15.59 22.22
N THR A 6 41.06 16.67 23.01
CA THR A 6 39.86 17.03 23.78
C THR A 6 38.68 17.31 22.86
N SER A 7 38.86 18.11 21.81
CA SER A 7 37.78 18.40 20.84
C SER A 7 37.26 17.16 20.12
N ILE A 8 38.14 16.22 19.74
CA ILE A 8 37.73 14.95 19.11
C ILE A 8 36.86 14.13 20.06
N LEU A 9 37.31 13.94 21.31
CA LEU A 9 36.55 13.16 22.29
C LEU A 9 35.22 13.83 22.64
N CYS A 10 35.20 15.16 22.81
CA CYS A 10 33.96 15.89 23.07
C CYS A 10 32.97 15.80 21.90
N LEU A 11 33.40 16.01 20.66
CA LEU A 11 32.53 15.89 19.49
C LEU A 11 32.07 14.45 19.24
N THR A 12 32.90 13.45 19.55
CA THR A 12 32.50 12.04 19.50
C THR A 12 31.41 11.74 20.52
N ALA A 13 31.56 12.24 21.75
CA ALA A 13 30.54 12.12 22.78
C ALA A 13 29.25 12.81 22.36
N LEU A 14 29.33 14.04 21.82
CA LEU A 14 28.16 14.75 21.30
C LEU A 14 27.51 13.99 20.13
N TYR A 15 28.28 13.43 19.21
CA TYR A 15 27.74 12.61 18.11
C TYR A 15 26.94 11.41 18.66
N SER A 16 27.54 10.67 19.59
CA SER A 16 26.89 9.51 20.20
C SER A 16 25.60 9.91 20.94
N ILE A 17 25.66 10.99 21.72
CA ILE A 17 24.50 11.52 22.46
C ILE A 17 23.40 12.02 21.50
N PHE A 18 23.75 12.68 20.41
CA PHE A 18 22.75 13.37 19.59
C PHE A 18 22.13 12.51 18.48
N PHE A 19 22.82 11.48 18.02
CA PHE A 19 22.38 10.70 16.85
C PHE A 19 22.04 9.23 17.15
N TYR A 20 22.44 8.67 18.29
CA TYR A 20 22.14 7.27 18.58
C TYR A 20 20.65 7.05 18.87
N HIS A 21 19.99 6.22 18.07
CA HIS A 21 18.52 6.01 18.05
C HIS A 21 17.72 7.33 17.97
N GLN A 22 18.27 8.35 17.31
CA GLN A 22 17.57 9.62 17.10
C GLN A 22 17.34 9.85 15.61
N HIS A 23 16.22 10.50 15.30
CA HIS A 23 15.92 10.99 13.95
C HIS A 23 16.70 12.26 13.66
N ALA A 24 16.75 12.66 12.38
CA ALA A 24 17.31 13.95 12.02
C ALA A 24 16.44 15.10 12.54
N GLY A 25 17.05 16.22 12.86
CA GLY A 25 16.34 17.38 13.38
C GLY A 25 17.30 18.38 14.03
N ILE A 26 16.92 18.88 15.21
CA ILE A 26 17.72 19.85 15.96
C ILE A 26 19.11 19.32 16.33
N ASN A 27 19.28 18.00 16.50
CA ASN A 27 20.57 17.36 16.74
C ASN A 27 21.65 17.76 15.73
N PHE A 28 21.34 17.78 14.43
CA PHE A 28 22.27 18.19 13.37
C PHE A 28 22.67 19.65 13.51
N LEU A 29 21.73 20.54 13.84
CA LEU A 29 22.01 21.96 14.02
C LEU A 29 22.94 22.18 15.22
N ILE A 30 22.64 21.57 16.37
CA ILE A 30 23.46 21.69 17.58
C ILE A 30 24.86 21.12 17.33
N PHE A 31 24.95 19.93 16.73
CA PHE A 31 26.24 19.30 16.41
C PHE A 31 27.07 20.15 15.44
N THR A 32 26.44 20.73 14.41
CA THR A 32 27.11 21.60 13.43
C THR A 32 27.67 22.86 14.09
N ILE A 33 26.87 23.52 14.94
CA ILE A 33 27.31 24.70 15.70
C ILE A 33 28.46 24.33 16.64
N ALA A 34 28.35 23.19 17.34
CA ALA A 34 29.40 22.71 18.23
C ALA A 34 30.71 22.44 17.47
N ALA A 35 30.65 21.77 16.31
CA ALA A 35 31.82 21.48 15.49
C ALA A 35 32.52 22.77 15.04
N ILE A 36 31.76 23.75 14.53
CA ILE A 36 32.28 25.07 14.14
C ILE A 36 32.91 25.79 15.35
N ALA A 37 32.26 25.75 16.52
CA ALA A 37 32.76 26.36 17.74
C ALA A 37 34.09 25.72 18.20
N PHE A 38 34.20 24.40 18.18
CA PHE A 38 35.44 23.70 18.52
C PHE A 38 36.58 24.04 17.56
N PHE A 39 36.32 24.17 16.26
CA PHE A 39 37.32 24.67 15.30
C PHE A 39 37.73 26.12 15.61
N TYR A 40 36.78 26.98 15.98
CA TYR A 40 37.06 28.38 16.33
C TYR A 40 37.93 28.51 17.59
N PHE A 41 37.63 27.74 18.64
CA PHE A 41 38.41 27.75 19.88
C PHE A 41 39.80 27.12 19.73
N GLN A 42 39.96 26.22 18.76
CA GLN A 42 41.24 25.62 18.44
C GLN A 42 42.19 26.62 17.78
N ASP A 43 41.72 27.36 16.77
CA ASP A 43 42.48 28.42 16.12
C ASP A 43 41.55 29.49 15.50
N LYS A 44 41.45 30.63 16.18
CA LYS A 44 40.63 31.78 15.77
C LYS A 44 41.04 32.36 14.41
N THR A 45 42.29 32.15 13.97
CA THR A 45 42.78 32.70 12.71
C THR A 45 42.19 32.01 11.48
N ILE A 46 41.65 30.79 11.64
CA ILE A 46 40.99 30.03 10.57
C ILE A 46 39.79 30.81 10.02
N PHE A 47 39.01 31.44 10.90
CA PHE A 47 37.78 32.16 10.57
C PHE A 47 37.99 33.57 9.97
N LYS A 48 39.25 33.97 9.71
CA LYS A 48 39.54 35.15 8.87
C LYS A 48 39.35 34.87 7.37
N SER A 49 39.29 33.59 6.97
CA SER A 49 39.06 33.20 5.57
C SER A 49 37.60 33.34 5.18
N LYS A 50 37.31 34.07 4.09
CA LYS A 50 35.96 34.19 3.52
C LYS A 50 35.36 32.81 3.17
N ALA A 51 36.17 31.90 2.64
CA ALA A 51 35.71 30.57 2.25
C ALA A 51 35.22 29.76 3.47
N VAL A 52 35.96 29.79 4.58
CA VAL A 52 35.56 29.10 5.83
C VAL A 52 34.25 29.68 6.36
N LEU A 53 34.09 31.02 6.35
CA LEU A 53 32.87 31.67 6.80
C LEU A 53 31.66 31.29 5.95
N VAL A 54 31.80 31.28 4.62
CA VAL A 54 30.72 30.89 3.70
C VAL A 54 30.32 29.43 3.89
N VAL A 55 31.27 28.50 3.98
CA VAL A 55 30.95 27.08 4.18
C VAL A 55 30.39 26.81 5.58
N SER A 56 30.89 27.51 6.60
CA SER A 56 30.32 27.43 7.95
C SER A 56 28.88 27.94 7.98
N PHE A 57 28.59 29.06 7.31
CA PHE A 57 27.22 29.56 7.14
C PHE A 57 26.35 28.57 6.36
N ALA A 58 26.86 28.00 5.26
CA ALA A 58 26.14 27.01 4.47
C ALA A 58 25.80 25.74 5.28
N ALA A 59 26.72 25.27 6.13
CA ALA A 59 26.49 24.14 7.02
C ALA A 59 25.40 24.42 8.05
N VAL A 60 25.45 25.60 8.70
CA VAL A 60 24.40 26.02 9.64
C VAL A 60 23.06 26.20 8.93
N PHE A 61 23.04 26.83 7.75
CA PHE A 61 21.85 27.04 6.93
C PHE A 61 21.17 25.71 6.59
N ALA A 62 21.93 24.74 6.05
CA ALA A 62 21.40 23.42 5.73
C ALA A 62 20.88 22.69 6.98
N ALA A 63 21.62 22.74 8.09
CA ALA A 63 21.21 22.11 9.34
C ALA A 63 19.97 22.77 9.97
N SER A 64 19.80 24.09 9.83
CA SER A 64 18.60 24.80 10.27
C SER A 64 17.38 24.36 9.47
N PHE A 65 17.51 24.22 8.14
CA PHE A 65 16.39 23.74 7.32
C PHE A 65 16.14 22.24 7.43
N LEU A 66 17.13 21.44 7.84
CA LEU A 66 16.89 20.06 8.27
C LEU A 66 16.01 20.00 9.52
N MET A 67 16.23 20.87 10.51
CA MET A 67 15.33 20.99 11.67
C MET A 67 13.92 21.46 11.28
N VAL A 68 13.77 22.27 10.23
CA VAL A 68 12.46 22.78 9.79
C VAL A 68 11.71 21.73 8.96
N ASN A 69 12.34 21.24 7.88
CA ASN A 69 11.71 20.44 6.83
C ASN A 69 11.88 18.93 7.03
N ASP A 70 12.87 18.49 7.80
CA ASP A 70 13.13 17.07 8.07
C ASP A 70 13.17 16.19 6.80
N SER A 71 13.73 16.74 5.71
CA SER A 71 13.74 16.09 4.40
C SER A 71 15.07 15.37 4.15
N THR A 72 15.01 14.29 3.36
CA THR A 72 16.20 13.54 2.94
C THR A 72 17.23 14.44 2.23
N LEU A 73 16.76 15.36 1.38
CA LEU A 73 17.61 16.33 0.68
C LEU A 73 18.31 17.29 1.65
N SER A 74 17.60 17.82 2.65
CA SER A 74 18.23 18.65 3.69
C SER A 74 19.25 17.89 4.53
N GLY A 75 19.04 16.59 4.73
CA GLY A 75 20.01 15.69 5.36
C GLY A 75 21.31 15.61 4.56
N TRP A 76 21.21 15.29 3.26
CA TRP A 76 22.35 15.25 2.35
C TRP A 76 23.09 16.58 2.24
N ALA A 77 22.36 17.70 2.12
CA ALA A 77 22.94 19.04 2.07
C ALA A 77 23.76 19.34 3.34
N THR A 78 23.24 18.97 4.51
CA THR A 78 23.94 19.15 5.80
C THR A 78 25.20 18.29 5.89
N VAL A 79 25.12 17.01 5.51
CA VAL A 79 26.26 16.09 5.52
C VAL A 79 27.36 16.57 4.57
N VAL A 80 27.00 16.95 3.34
CA VAL A 80 27.97 17.47 2.36
C VAL A 80 28.63 18.75 2.86
N ALA A 81 27.88 19.68 3.46
CA ALA A 81 28.45 20.90 4.04
C ALA A 81 29.43 20.59 5.19
N LEU A 82 29.09 19.65 6.07
CA LEU A 82 29.96 19.19 7.16
C LEU A 82 31.22 18.49 6.66
N LEU A 83 31.17 17.77 5.54
CA LEU A 83 32.34 17.16 4.92
C LEU A 83 33.23 18.19 4.23
N VAL A 84 32.67 19.21 3.57
CA VAL A 84 33.47 20.27 2.92
C VAL A 84 34.20 21.14 3.95
N LEU A 85 33.59 21.38 5.12
CA LEU A 85 34.11 22.29 6.14
C LEU A 85 35.56 21.98 6.59
N PRO A 86 35.93 20.75 7.01
CA PRO A 86 37.32 20.39 7.31
C PRO A 86 38.29 20.70 6.16
N GLY A 87 37.92 20.35 4.91
CA GLY A 87 38.75 20.58 3.72
C GLY A 87 39.14 22.03 3.55
N VAL A 88 38.16 22.92 3.61
CA VAL A 88 38.36 24.37 3.49
C VAL A 88 39.20 24.93 4.65
N ILE A 89 39.07 24.35 5.85
CA ILE A 89 39.86 24.75 7.03
C ILE A 89 41.36 24.46 6.79
N ILE A 90 41.69 23.30 6.22
CA ILE A 90 43.07 22.91 5.92
C ILE A 90 43.61 23.64 4.69
N ASN A 91 42.79 23.79 3.65
CA ASN A 91 43.17 24.38 2.37
C ASN A 91 42.29 25.61 2.07
N ARG A 92 42.70 26.78 2.59
CA ARG A 92 41.91 28.03 2.47
C ARG A 92 41.69 28.56 1.03
N ARG A 93 42.23 27.90 0.00
CA ARG A 93 42.19 28.31 -1.43
C ARG A 93 41.79 27.18 -2.39
N SER A 94 41.49 25.98 -1.89
CA SER A 94 41.01 24.87 -2.72
C SER A 94 39.56 25.10 -3.15
N SER A 95 39.13 24.35 -4.15
CA SER A 95 37.73 24.31 -4.54
C SER A 95 36.95 23.31 -3.71
N VAL A 96 35.63 23.54 -3.62
CA VAL A 96 34.67 22.66 -2.93
C VAL A 96 34.82 21.19 -3.38
N LEU A 97 35.14 20.96 -4.66
CA LEU A 97 35.38 19.63 -5.21
C LEU A 97 36.56 18.94 -4.51
N ILE A 98 37.71 19.60 -4.47
CA ILE A 98 38.93 19.06 -3.85
C ILE A 98 38.74 18.92 -2.36
N ASP A 99 38.04 19.85 -1.71
CA ASP A 99 37.74 19.78 -0.28
C ASP A 99 36.87 18.58 0.06
N LEU A 100 35.80 18.35 -0.70
CA LEU A 100 34.91 17.20 -0.52
C LEU A 100 35.67 15.88 -0.74
N PHE A 101 36.41 15.76 -1.84
CA PHE A 101 37.21 14.56 -2.11
C PHE A 101 38.28 14.31 -1.05
N SER A 102 38.97 15.36 -0.61
CA SER A 102 40.01 15.25 0.43
C SER A 102 39.42 14.82 1.77
N SER A 103 38.22 15.31 2.11
CA SER A 103 37.49 14.87 3.30
C SER A 103 37.05 13.42 3.19
N LEU A 104 36.44 13.00 2.08
CA LEU A 104 36.05 11.59 1.85
C LEU A 104 37.26 10.64 1.90
N TYR A 105 38.35 11.01 1.24
CA TYR A 105 39.64 10.30 1.29
C TYR A 105 40.17 10.20 2.72
N SER A 106 40.08 11.28 3.48
CA SER A 106 40.53 11.30 4.87
C SER A 106 39.66 10.46 5.80
N THR A 107 38.34 10.46 5.62
CA THR A 107 37.42 9.64 6.42
C THR A 107 37.68 8.17 6.19
N THR A 108 37.85 7.75 4.93
CA THR A 108 38.07 6.34 4.56
C THR A 108 39.41 5.77 5.05
N ILE A 109 40.51 6.54 4.98
CA ILE A 109 41.84 6.03 5.36
C ILE A 109 42.18 6.35 6.83
N SER A 110 41.34 7.12 7.52
CA SER A 110 41.54 7.45 8.93
C SER A 110 41.86 6.24 9.84
N PRO A 111 41.23 5.04 9.68
CA PRO A 111 41.54 3.91 10.55
C PRO A 111 42.95 3.36 10.30
N ALA A 112 43.36 3.22 9.05
CA ALA A 112 44.68 2.72 8.68
C ALA A 112 45.80 3.66 9.16
N PHE A 113 45.60 4.97 8.97
CA PHE A 113 46.58 5.96 9.44
C PHE A 113 46.64 6.06 10.96
N MET A 114 45.51 5.90 11.64
CA MET A 114 45.49 5.84 13.09
C MET A 114 46.37 4.69 13.60
N ILE A 115 46.29 3.50 12.97
CA ILE A 115 47.13 2.33 13.30
C ILE A 115 48.61 2.61 13.03
N VAL A 116 48.94 3.23 11.88
CA VAL A 116 50.32 3.59 11.53
C VAL A 116 50.90 4.60 12.53
N GLU A 117 50.15 5.67 12.87
CA GLU A 117 50.57 6.64 13.89
C GLU A 117 50.78 5.96 15.25
N MET A 118 49.98 4.95 15.61
CA MET A 118 50.15 4.16 16.84
C MET A 118 51.45 3.35 16.84
N ILE A 119 51.83 2.73 15.72
CA ILE A 119 53.06 1.94 15.61
C ILE A 119 54.30 2.84 15.66
N GLU A 120 54.28 3.98 14.96
CA GLU A 120 55.43 4.90 14.88
C GLU A 120 55.67 5.65 16.20
N SER A 121 54.61 6.07 16.87
CA SER A 121 54.70 6.77 18.16
C SER A 121 55.24 5.89 19.29
N GLY A 122 55.00 4.57 19.23
CA GLY A 122 55.62 3.58 20.11
C GLY A 122 57.14 3.47 19.93
N LYS A 123 57.66 3.70 18.72
CA LYS A 123 59.10 3.66 18.42
C LYS A 123 59.85 4.92 18.87
N ASN A 124 59.20 6.09 18.85
CA ASN A 124 59.88 7.38 19.03
C ASN A 124 59.77 8.00 20.44
N GLY A 125 59.14 7.33 21.41
CA GLY A 125 59.06 7.77 22.82
C GLY A 125 58.36 9.12 23.09
N LYS A 126 57.91 9.83 22.04
CA LYS A 126 57.37 11.19 22.07
C LYS A 126 55.83 11.27 22.00
N GLY A 127 55.13 10.14 21.90
CA GLY A 127 53.67 10.08 21.79
C GLY A 127 52.93 9.83 23.11
N LYS A 128 53.27 10.49 24.22
CA LYS A 128 52.81 10.03 25.56
C LYS A 128 51.35 10.33 25.93
N GLY A 129 50.61 11.14 25.16
CA GLY A 129 49.25 11.57 25.56
C GLY A 129 48.10 10.67 25.08
N PHE A 130 48.07 10.34 23.79
CA PHE A 130 46.95 9.63 23.16
C PHE A 130 47.07 8.10 23.26
N LEU A 131 48.30 7.56 23.20
CA LEU A 131 48.57 6.13 23.38
C LEU A 131 48.31 5.63 24.80
N HIS A 132 48.45 6.49 25.80
CA HIS A 132 48.12 6.13 27.18
C HIS A 132 46.62 5.86 27.35
N LEU A 133 45.74 6.63 26.71
CA LEU A 133 44.28 6.43 26.78
C LEU A 133 43.85 5.18 26.02
N LEU A 134 44.43 4.94 24.83
CA LEU A 134 44.13 3.78 23.99
C LEU A 134 44.56 2.44 24.60
N LYS A 135 45.61 2.43 25.42
CA LYS A 135 46.02 1.26 26.22
C LYS A 135 44.90 0.74 27.12
N TYR A 136 44.00 1.62 27.57
CA TYR A 136 42.86 1.24 28.40
C TYR A 136 41.58 1.06 27.56
N ILE A 137 41.36 1.90 26.54
CA ILE A 137 40.15 1.82 25.69
C ILE A 137 40.09 0.53 24.88
N VAL A 138 41.19 0.08 24.26
CA VAL A 138 41.17 -1.13 23.42
C VAL A 138 40.81 -2.38 24.22
N PRO A 139 41.46 -2.69 25.37
CA PRO A 139 41.02 -3.78 26.22
C PRO A 139 39.57 -3.64 26.68
N ILE A 140 39.10 -2.43 27.01
CA ILE A 140 37.70 -2.20 27.41
C ILE A 140 36.74 -2.53 26.26
N VAL A 141 37.03 -2.10 25.03
CA VAL A 141 36.23 -2.43 23.84
C VAL A 141 36.20 -3.94 23.61
N PHE A 142 37.33 -4.62 23.73
CA PHE A 142 37.40 -6.09 23.63
C PHE A 142 36.62 -6.76 24.75
N VAL A 143 36.73 -6.31 26.00
CA VAL A 143 35.95 -6.84 27.14
C VAL A 143 34.46 -6.65 26.91
N ILE A 144 34.03 -5.49 26.42
CA ILE A 144 32.61 -5.23 26.06
C ILE A 144 32.17 -6.16 24.93
N ALA A 145 32.99 -6.33 23.87
CA ALA A 145 32.67 -7.24 22.77
C ALA A 145 32.54 -8.70 23.25
N PHE A 146 33.49 -9.19 24.04
CA PHE A 146 33.44 -10.54 24.62
C PHE A 146 32.29 -10.71 25.60
N PHE A 147 31.95 -9.68 26.39
CA PHE A 147 30.77 -9.67 27.25
C PHE A 147 29.48 -9.91 26.45
N PHE A 148 29.30 -9.24 25.31
CA PHE A 148 28.14 -9.45 24.43
C PHE A 148 28.13 -10.83 23.77
N ILE A 149 29.29 -11.34 23.35
CA ILE A 149 29.43 -12.70 22.81
C ILE A 149 29.03 -13.73 23.88
N TYR A 150 29.54 -13.61 25.11
CA TYR A 150 29.20 -14.52 26.21
C TYR A 150 27.73 -14.41 26.64
N ARG A 151 27.14 -13.21 26.55
CA ARG A 151 25.71 -12.99 26.77
C ARG A 151 24.86 -13.71 25.74
N ALA A 152 25.17 -13.57 24.46
CA ALA A 152 24.46 -14.24 23.37
C ALA A 152 24.58 -15.78 23.43
N MET A 153 25.70 -16.29 23.94
CA MET A 153 25.93 -17.73 24.07
C MET A 153 25.35 -18.36 25.35
N ASN A 154 24.92 -17.57 26.34
CA ASN A 154 24.51 -18.10 27.64
C ASN A 154 23.25 -17.40 28.20
N PRO A 155 22.07 -18.06 28.18
CA PRO A 155 20.81 -17.50 28.68
C PRO A 155 20.81 -17.11 30.16
N LEU A 156 21.66 -17.74 31.00
CA LEU A 156 21.80 -17.38 32.42
C LEU A 156 22.64 -16.11 32.58
N PHE A 157 23.71 -15.97 31.78
CA PHE A 157 24.51 -14.75 31.74
C PHE A 157 23.70 -13.58 31.16
N GLU A 158 22.84 -13.84 30.17
CA GLU A 158 21.89 -12.87 29.63
C GLU A 158 20.95 -12.30 30.68
N LYS A 159 20.30 -13.15 31.48
CA LYS A 159 19.44 -12.70 32.59
C LYS A 159 20.23 -11.98 33.69
N PHE A 160 21.42 -12.48 34.03
CA PHE A 160 22.27 -11.86 35.07
C PHE A 160 22.76 -10.46 34.67
N THR A 161 22.99 -10.23 33.38
CA THR A 161 23.56 -8.97 32.86
C THR A 161 22.53 -8.03 32.25
N GLN A 162 21.25 -8.38 32.34
CA GLN A 162 20.16 -7.68 31.67
C GLN A 162 20.11 -6.18 32.04
N GLU A 163 20.28 -5.85 33.32
CA GLU A 163 20.32 -4.46 33.82
C GLU A 163 21.61 -3.70 33.43
N ILE A 164 22.73 -4.40 33.26
CA ILE A 164 24.03 -3.79 32.89
C ILE A 164 24.06 -3.47 31.39
N ALA A 165 23.47 -4.34 30.57
CA ALA A 165 23.49 -4.25 29.12
C ALA A 165 22.50 -3.22 28.54
N GLU A 166 21.56 -2.69 29.35
CA GLU A 166 20.68 -1.58 28.95
C GLU A 166 21.45 -0.27 28.71
N PHE A 167 22.63 -0.09 29.32
CA PHE A 167 23.39 1.16 29.21
C PHE A 167 24.37 1.23 28.03
N ILE A 168 24.99 0.10 27.63
CA ILE A 168 25.98 0.03 26.54
C ILE A 168 25.61 -1.15 25.68
N SER A 169 25.09 -0.96 24.47
CA SER A 169 24.85 -2.04 23.51
C SER A 169 26.03 -2.18 22.54
N LEU A 170 26.20 -3.36 21.92
CA LEU A 170 27.19 -3.57 20.86
C LEU A 170 26.96 -2.61 19.67
N GLU A 171 25.69 -2.34 19.35
CA GLU A 171 25.28 -1.34 18.35
C GLU A 171 25.77 0.07 18.72
N TRP A 172 25.59 0.49 19.98
CA TRP A 172 26.06 1.79 20.46
C TRP A 172 27.58 1.93 20.36
N VAL A 173 28.34 0.86 20.67
CA VAL A 173 29.81 0.86 20.57
C VAL A 173 30.24 1.06 19.13
N PHE A 174 29.69 0.30 18.18
CA PHE A 174 30.02 0.44 16.76
C PHE A 174 29.58 1.79 16.21
N PHE A 175 28.40 2.28 16.60
CA PHE A 175 27.89 3.60 16.23
C PHE A 175 28.82 4.72 16.71
N THR A 176 29.23 4.67 17.98
CA THR A 176 30.13 5.64 18.59
C THR A 176 31.53 5.57 17.99
N LEU A 177 32.03 4.37 17.67
CA LEU A 177 33.31 4.18 16.98
C LEU A 177 33.27 4.78 15.56
N GLY A 178 32.17 4.60 14.82
CA GLY A 178 31.94 5.24 13.52
C GLY A 178 31.98 6.77 13.63
N GLY A 179 31.26 7.33 14.61
CA GLY A 179 31.29 8.75 14.93
C GLY A 179 32.69 9.27 15.30
N PHE A 180 33.43 8.49 16.09
CA PHE A 180 34.81 8.80 16.43
C PHE A 180 35.70 8.88 15.19
N LEU A 181 35.61 7.92 14.26
CA LEU A 181 36.40 7.91 13.03
C LEU A 181 36.05 9.12 12.14
N LEU A 182 34.76 9.43 12.01
CA LEU A 182 34.29 10.62 11.29
C LEU A 182 34.89 11.91 11.90
N VAL A 183 34.72 12.12 13.21
CA VAL A 183 35.23 13.31 13.92
C VAL A 183 36.76 13.34 13.91
N TYR A 184 37.43 12.20 14.05
CA TYR A 184 38.89 12.11 13.95
C TYR A 184 39.37 12.60 12.57
N SER A 185 38.68 12.19 11.50
CA SER A 185 39.00 12.62 10.13
C SER A 185 38.89 14.14 9.95
N PHE A 186 37.97 14.81 10.66
CA PHE A 186 37.81 16.27 10.60
C PHE A 186 39.05 17.03 11.10
N TYR A 187 39.78 16.49 12.09
CA TYR A 187 40.96 17.14 12.68
C TYR A 187 42.29 16.62 12.11
N LYS A 188 42.28 15.42 11.53
CA LYS A 188 43.45 14.72 10.99
C LYS A 188 43.38 14.53 9.49
N GLN A 189 42.69 15.44 8.81
CA GLN A 189 42.54 15.39 7.37
C GLN A 189 43.92 15.45 6.67
N LYS A 190 44.09 14.55 5.71
CA LYS A 190 45.33 14.37 4.95
C LYS A 190 45.20 15.07 3.62
N ARG A 191 46.28 15.75 3.24
CA ARG A 191 46.41 16.37 1.92
C ARG A 191 46.82 15.35 0.89
N ILE A 192 46.24 15.44 -0.30
CA ILE A 192 46.75 14.75 -1.48
C ILE A 192 47.79 15.70 -2.09
N ALA A 193 49.04 15.58 -1.67
CA ALA A 193 50.11 16.55 -1.96
C ALA A 193 50.19 16.94 -3.46
N GLY A 194 50.10 15.96 -4.37
CA GLY A 194 50.15 16.23 -5.81
C GLY A 194 48.93 16.98 -6.37
N LEU A 195 47.76 16.85 -5.76
CA LEU A 195 46.51 17.45 -6.25
C LEU A 195 46.31 18.87 -5.71
N ASP A 196 46.63 19.08 -4.43
CA ASP A 196 46.52 20.39 -3.77
C ASP A 196 47.51 21.41 -4.33
N ASP A 197 48.76 20.99 -4.56
CA ASP A 197 49.81 21.87 -5.08
C ASP A 197 49.57 22.19 -6.54
N TRP A 198 49.06 21.23 -7.31
CA TRP A 198 48.59 21.45 -8.68
C TRP A 198 47.44 22.46 -8.71
N GLU A 199 46.47 22.36 -7.81
CA GLU A 199 45.31 23.25 -7.79
C GLU A 199 45.67 24.69 -7.35
N LYS A 200 46.58 24.85 -6.39
CA LYS A 200 47.02 26.17 -5.89
C LYS A 200 47.89 26.92 -6.89
N ASN A 201 48.73 26.20 -7.63
CA ASN A 201 49.67 26.75 -8.60
C ASN A 201 49.13 26.72 -10.04
N GLY A 202 48.04 26.00 -10.28
CA GLY A 202 47.41 25.85 -11.59
C GLY A 202 46.81 27.15 -12.10
N ALA A 203 47.28 27.61 -13.27
CA ALA A 203 46.75 28.81 -13.90
C ALA A 203 45.26 28.64 -14.27
N ILE A 204 44.46 29.65 -13.94
CA ILE A 204 43.04 29.70 -14.32
C ILE A 204 42.90 30.23 -15.77
N ALA A 205 43.91 30.92 -16.29
CA ALA A 205 44.00 31.37 -17.68
C ALA A 205 45.03 30.55 -18.46
N ILE A 206 44.80 30.38 -19.76
CA ILE A 206 45.74 29.72 -20.67
C ILE A 206 46.84 30.73 -21.04
N ASP A 207 48.09 30.38 -20.77
CA ASP A 207 49.26 31.15 -21.21
C ASP A 207 49.57 30.83 -22.68
N GLU A 208 49.50 31.84 -23.55
CA GLU A 208 49.77 31.74 -24.99
C GLU A 208 51.19 31.21 -25.29
N ALA A 209 52.18 31.59 -24.47
CA ALA A 209 53.58 31.20 -24.67
C ALA A 209 53.83 29.71 -24.38
N ALA A 210 53.00 29.09 -23.55
CA ALA A 210 53.10 27.67 -23.17
C ALA A 210 52.37 26.72 -24.15
N VAL A 211 51.68 27.27 -25.16
CA VAL A 211 50.85 26.49 -26.08
C VAL A 211 51.68 25.88 -27.21
N ARG A 212 51.63 24.55 -27.34
CA ARG A 212 52.26 23.84 -28.47
C ARG A 212 51.44 24.01 -29.75
N PRO A 213 52.09 24.15 -30.93
CA PRO A 213 51.38 24.20 -32.21
C PRO A 213 50.61 22.89 -32.46
N PRO A 214 49.44 22.96 -33.11
CA PRO A 214 48.60 21.79 -33.33
C PRO A 214 49.29 20.82 -34.32
N LYS A 215 49.17 19.51 -34.06
CA LYS A 215 49.80 18.45 -34.88
C LYS A 215 49.16 18.24 -36.26
N TRP A 216 47.97 18.80 -36.46
CA TRP A 216 47.12 18.64 -37.64
C TRP A 216 46.24 19.89 -37.77
N ASN A 217 45.49 20.01 -38.88
CA ASN A 217 44.71 21.21 -39.15
C ASN A 217 43.41 21.27 -38.33
N GLU A 218 43.54 21.45 -37.01
CA GLU A 218 42.44 21.52 -36.03
C GLU A 218 41.41 22.61 -36.38
N SER A 219 41.83 23.69 -37.04
CA SER A 219 40.95 24.80 -37.43
C SER A 219 39.93 24.40 -38.52
N VAL A 220 40.34 23.61 -39.51
CA VAL A 220 39.45 23.13 -40.58
C VAL A 220 38.50 22.07 -40.04
N ALA A 221 39.00 21.13 -39.24
CA ALA A 221 38.17 20.11 -38.60
C ALA A 221 37.09 20.74 -37.70
N PHE A 222 37.48 21.74 -36.90
CA PHE A 222 36.55 22.51 -36.08
C PHE A 222 35.49 23.22 -36.93
N LEU A 223 35.89 23.89 -38.01
CA LEU A 223 34.98 24.66 -38.85
C LEU A 223 33.95 23.76 -39.54
N LEU A 224 34.37 22.63 -40.11
CA LEU A 224 33.46 21.64 -40.72
C LEU A 224 32.44 21.13 -39.69
N LEU A 225 32.92 20.73 -38.51
CA LEU A 225 32.06 20.18 -37.47
C LEU A 225 31.08 21.21 -36.90
N PHE A 226 31.53 22.42 -36.56
CA PHE A 226 30.68 23.41 -35.91
C PHE A 226 29.74 24.14 -36.87
N VAL A 227 30.07 24.24 -38.16
CA VAL A 227 29.08 24.67 -39.16
C VAL A 227 27.96 23.63 -39.27
N ALA A 228 28.30 22.35 -39.40
CA ALA A 228 27.30 21.27 -39.47
C ALA A 228 26.44 21.18 -38.20
N LEU A 229 27.06 21.23 -37.02
CA LEU A 229 26.34 21.21 -35.74
C LEU A 229 25.41 22.41 -35.57
N ASN A 230 25.87 23.63 -35.87
CA ASN A 230 25.00 24.81 -35.79
C ASN A 230 23.84 24.74 -36.77
N ALA A 231 24.05 24.24 -38.00
CA ALA A 231 22.98 24.07 -38.97
C ALA A 231 21.91 23.07 -38.48
N MET A 232 22.33 21.93 -37.91
CA MET A 232 21.40 20.96 -37.32
C MET A 232 20.62 21.56 -36.15
N LEU A 233 21.28 22.31 -35.26
CA LEU A 233 20.60 22.97 -34.13
C LEU A 233 19.59 24.02 -34.57
N VAL A 234 19.85 24.75 -35.66
CA VAL A 234 18.88 25.72 -36.20
C VAL A 234 17.60 25.00 -36.61
N VAL A 235 17.71 23.86 -37.31
CA VAL A 235 16.54 23.06 -37.70
C VAL A 235 15.75 22.63 -36.48
N VAL A 236 16.41 22.08 -35.46
CA VAL A 236 15.74 21.66 -34.21
C VAL A 236 15.07 22.84 -33.50
N ASN A 237 15.76 23.98 -33.39
CA ASN A 237 15.21 25.17 -32.74
C ASN A 237 14.02 25.75 -33.51
N LEU A 238 14.03 25.72 -34.84
CA LEU A 238 12.89 26.13 -35.65
C LEU A 238 11.68 25.20 -35.47
N MET A 239 11.92 23.89 -35.35
CA MET A 239 10.86 22.94 -35.00
C MET A 239 10.27 23.26 -33.63
N ASP A 240 11.09 23.56 -32.63
CA ASP A 240 10.63 23.94 -31.29
C ASP A 240 9.81 25.23 -31.30
N VAL A 241 10.25 26.25 -32.05
CA VAL A 241 9.47 27.49 -32.24
C VAL A 241 8.09 27.18 -32.80
N ASN A 242 8.02 26.33 -33.83
CA ASN A 242 6.77 26.01 -34.50
C ASN A 242 5.78 25.24 -33.60
N TYR A 243 6.25 24.22 -32.88
CA TYR A 243 5.39 23.38 -32.04
C TYR A 243 5.09 23.98 -30.67
N LEU A 244 6.06 24.63 -30.02
CA LEU A 244 5.90 25.10 -28.63
C LEU A 244 5.42 26.55 -28.54
N TYR A 245 5.88 27.42 -29.44
CA TYR A 245 5.64 28.87 -29.31
C TYR A 245 4.56 29.38 -30.25
N LEU A 246 4.37 28.75 -31.42
CA LEU A 246 3.35 29.15 -32.40
C LEU A 246 2.03 28.37 -32.30
N GLY A 247 1.90 27.46 -31.33
CA GLY A 247 0.61 26.86 -30.95
C GLY A 247 0.05 25.81 -31.91
N GLN A 248 0.88 25.13 -32.72
CA GLN A 248 0.42 24.08 -33.65
C GLN A 248 -0.04 22.77 -32.96
N GLY A 249 -0.02 22.69 -31.64
CA GLY A 249 -0.37 21.47 -30.90
C GLY A 249 0.75 20.41 -30.91
N MET A 250 0.50 19.24 -30.32
CA MET A 250 1.46 18.13 -30.39
C MET A 250 1.46 17.50 -31.79
N PRO A 251 2.60 16.99 -32.27
CA PRO A 251 2.66 16.20 -33.50
C PRO A 251 1.75 14.96 -33.42
N ASP A 252 1.02 14.66 -34.49
CA ASP A 252 0.12 13.51 -34.56
C ASP A 252 0.85 12.19 -34.23
N GLY A 253 0.30 11.42 -33.29
CA GLY A 253 0.81 10.09 -32.91
C GLY A 253 1.95 10.05 -31.88
N ILE A 254 2.37 11.18 -31.30
CA ILE A 254 3.40 11.21 -30.25
C ILE A 254 2.76 11.49 -28.88
N THR A 255 3.04 10.65 -27.88
CA THR A 255 2.57 10.88 -26.51
C THR A 255 3.38 11.98 -25.80
N HIS A 256 2.76 12.72 -24.87
CA HIS A 256 3.47 13.71 -24.02
C HIS A 256 4.69 13.09 -23.31
N LYS A 257 4.57 11.83 -22.88
CA LYS A 257 5.66 11.07 -22.25
C LYS A 257 6.81 10.84 -23.23
N GLU A 258 6.55 10.37 -24.44
CA GLU A 258 7.60 10.14 -25.44
C GLU A 258 8.26 11.42 -25.91
N PHE A 259 7.48 12.49 -26.06
CA PHE A 259 7.96 13.82 -26.43
C PHE A 259 8.97 14.39 -25.43
N VAL A 260 8.87 14.01 -24.14
CA VAL A 260 9.78 14.46 -23.07
C VAL A 260 10.86 13.44 -22.72
N HIS A 261 10.52 12.16 -22.49
CA HIS A 261 11.47 11.16 -21.97
C HIS A 261 12.60 10.80 -22.94
N LYS A 262 12.31 10.64 -24.24
CA LYS A 262 13.37 10.39 -25.24
C LYS A 262 14.19 11.66 -25.52
N GLY A 263 13.58 12.84 -25.33
CA GLY A 263 14.18 14.13 -25.64
C GLY A 263 15.22 14.59 -24.60
N VAL A 264 14.87 14.60 -23.31
CA VAL A 264 15.73 15.19 -22.26
C VAL A 264 17.05 14.43 -22.15
N GLY A 265 17.05 13.10 -22.02
CA GLY A 265 18.27 12.31 -21.85
C GLY A 265 19.26 12.45 -23.02
N MET A 266 18.74 12.42 -24.25
CA MET A 266 19.55 12.61 -25.46
C MET A 266 20.05 14.05 -25.58
N LEU A 267 19.26 15.03 -25.15
CA LEU A 267 19.70 16.42 -25.04
C LEU A 267 20.90 16.53 -24.07
N ILE A 268 20.83 15.91 -22.89
CA ILE A 268 21.94 15.89 -21.92
C ILE A 268 23.22 15.40 -22.59
N LEU A 269 23.13 14.23 -23.22
CA LEU A 269 24.26 13.60 -23.87
C LEU A 269 24.83 14.49 -24.98
N SER A 270 23.96 15.11 -25.79
CA SER A 270 24.38 15.99 -26.88
C SER A 270 25.12 17.23 -26.39
N ILE A 271 24.64 17.86 -25.30
CA ILE A 271 25.28 19.03 -24.71
C ILE A 271 26.63 18.63 -24.10
N ILE A 272 26.69 17.54 -23.34
CA ILE A 272 27.96 17.07 -22.74
C ILE A 272 28.97 16.70 -23.83
N LEU A 273 28.55 15.99 -24.88
CA LEU A 273 29.41 15.65 -26.01
C LEU A 273 29.90 16.90 -26.73
N GLY A 274 29.01 17.85 -27.01
CA GLY A 274 29.36 19.13 -27.66
C GLY A 274 30.31 19.97 -26.82
N ILE A 275 30.10 20.05 -25.50
CA ILE A 275 31.04 20.66 -24.55
C ILE A 275 32.37 19.92 -24.58
N SER A 276 32.39 18.59 -24.56
CA SER A 276 33.63 17.80 -24.55
C SER A 276 34.47 18.02 -25.82
N ILE A 277 33.80 18.08 -26.97
CA ILE A 277 34.41 18.43 -28.26
C ILE A 277 34.94 19.88 -28.22
N LEU A 278 34.18 20.83 -27.70
CA LEU A 278 34.65 22.22 -27.52
C LEU A 278 35.87 22.30 -26.62
N LEU A 279 35.89 21.56 -25.52
CA LEU A 279 37.02 21.52 -24.59
C LEU A 279 38.26 20.91 -25.26
N PHE A 280 38.09 19.88 -26.10
CA PHE A 280 39.19 19.29 -26.88
C PHE A 280 39.80 20.30 -27.86
N PHE A 281 39.00 21.01 -28.64
CA PHE A 281 39.50 21.97 -29.63
C PHE A 281 40.04 23.25 -28.99
N PHE A 282 39.42 23.76 -27.92
CA PHE A 282 39.83 24.97 -27.21
C PHE A 282 40.76 24.70 -26.02
N ARG A 283 41.51 23.58 -26.03
CA ARG A 283 42.54 23.27 -25.02
C ARG A 283 43.83 24.08 -25.16
N GLY A 284 44.12 24.63 -26.35
CA GLY A 284 45.42 25.24 -26.66
C GLY A 284 45.38 26.21 -27.83
N ALA A 285 46.09 25.91 -28.92
CA ALA A 285 46.43 26.86 -30.00
C ALA A 285 45.23 27.51 -30.70
N LEU A 286 44.09 26.81 -30.74
CA LEU A 286 42.89 27.33 -31.39
C LEU A 286 42.36 28.62 -30.74
N ASN A 287 42.57 28.80 -29.42
CA ASN A 287 42.19 30.02 -28.70
C ASN A 287 42.88 31.29 -29.24
N PHE A 288 44.05 31.13 -29.88
CA PHE A 288 44.95 32.20 -30.33
C PHE A 288 45.18 32.21 -31.86
N SER A 289 44.41 31.41 -32.61
CA SER A 289 44.55 31.29 -34.06
C SER A 289 44.27 32.61 -34.82
N LYS A 290 44.76 32.73 -36.07
CA LYS A 290 44.55 33.92 -36.92
C LYS A 290 43.06 34.25 -37.12
N ASN A 291 42.20 33.22 -37.23
CA ASN A 291 40.75 33.35 -37.42
C ASN A 291 39.96 33.23 -36.10
N LYS A 292 40.57 33.51 -34.94
CA LYS A 292 39.96 33.33 -33.61
C LYS A 292 38.59 33.97 -33.46
N THR A 293 38.34 35.12 -34.08
CA THR A 293 37.05 35.83 -33.97
C THR A 293 35.92 35.01 -34.59
N PHE A 294 36.12 34.47 -35.80
CA PHE A 294 35.12 33.67 -36.49
C PHE A 294 34.92 32.30 -35.83
N ILE A 295 36.01 31.63 -35.44
CA ILE A 295 35.99 30.35 -34.73
C ILE A 295 35.24 30.46 -33.39
N LYS A 296 35.50 31.52 -32.61
CA LYS A 296 34.77 31.79 -31.37
C LYS A 296 33.31 32.17 -31.62
N ALA A 297 33.01 32.90 -32.68
CA ALA A 297 31.62 33.24 -33.04
C ALA A 297 30.78 31.97 -33.30
N LEU A 298 31.31 30.99 -34.04
CA LEU A 298 30.62 29.70 -34.26
C LEU A 298 30.41 28.91 -32.95
N ALA A 299 31.39 28.93 -32.05
CA ALA A 299 31.26 28.31 -30.73
C ALA A 299 30.23 29.04 -29.86
N PHE A 300 30.19 30.38 -29.87
CA PHE A 300 29.22 31.17 -29.13
C PHE A 300 27.80 30.99 -29.69
N LEU A 301 27.64 30.94 -31.01
CA LEU A 301 26.37 30.64 -31.65
C LEU A 301 25.87 29.25 -31.20
N TRP A 302 26.74 28.25 -31.19
CA TRP A 302 26.39 26.91 -30.70
C TRP A 302 25.95 26.94 -29.23
N VAL A 303 26.66 27.67 -28.37
CA VAL A 303 26.29 27.84 -26.95
C VAL A 303 24.91 28.49 -26.82
N LEU A 304 24.65 29.60 -27.53
CA LEU A 304 23.36 30.29 -27.49
C LEU A 304 22.21 29.41 -27.99
N GLN A 305 22.42 28.67 -29.08
CA GLN A 305 21.43 27.74 -29.61
C GLN A 305 21.10 26.60 -28.63
N ASN A 306 22.10 26.10 -27.89
CA ASN A 306 21.85 25.09 -26.86
C ASN A 306 21.18 25.68 -25.62
N ILE A 307 21.46 26.92 -25.24
CA ILE A 307 20.71 27.60 -24.16
C ILE A 307 19.24 27.72 -24.55
N PHE A 308 18.94 28.12 -25.79
CA PHE A 308 17.57 28.17 -26.31
C PHE A 308 16.89 26.78 -26.28
N MET A 309 17.60 25.74 -26.68
CA MET A 309 17.11 24.36 -26.65
C MET A 309 16.82 23.88 -25.22
N VAL A 310 17.67 24.25 -24.25
CA VAL A 310 17.44 23.98 -22.82
C VAL A 310 16.18 24.70 -22.31
N CYS A 311 15.97 25.96 -22.68
CA CYS A 311 14.75 26.69 -22.34
C CYS A 311 13.50 26.05 -22.97
N SER A 312 13.55 25.67 -24.23
CA SER A 312 12.45 24.97 -24.91
C SER A 312 12.14 23.64 -24.24
N THR A 313 13.18 22.91 -23.80
CA THR A 313 13.01 21.67 -23.04
C THR A 313 12.38 21.90 -21.67
N ALA A 314 12.68 23.01 -21.00
CA ALA A 314 12.01 23.39 -19.74
C ALA A 314 10.49 23.55 -19.95
N ILE A 315 10.08 24.19 -21.05
CA ILE A 315 8.66 24.34 -21.42
C ILE A 315 8.02 22.97 -21.65
N ARG A 316 8.68 22.06 -22.38
CA ARG A 316 8.17 20.70 -22.59
C ARG A 316 7.97 19.96 -21.26
N ASN A 317 8.90 20.12 -20.32
CA ASN A 317 8.77 19.52 -18.98
C ASN A 317 7.59 20.11 -18.20
N THR A 318 7.29 21.41 -18.34
CA THR A 318 6.09 22.04 -17.77
C THR A 318 4.82 21.41 -18.33
N MET A 319 4.71 21.29 -19.66
CA MET A 319 3.55 20.64 -20.30
C MET A 319 3.37 19.19 -19.83
N TYR A 320 4.46 18.47 -19.61
CA TYR A 320 4.40 17.10 -19.07
C TYR A 320 3.97 17.04 -17.60
N ILE A 321 4.35 18.01 -16.77
CA ILE A 321 3.83 18.14 -15.39
C ILE A 321 2.34 18.46 -15.41
N ASP A 322 1.88 19.32 -16.32
CA ASP A 322 0.46 19.67 -16.43
C ASP A 322 -0.42 18.48 -16.82
N ALA A 323 0.12 17.57 -17.64
CA ALA A 323 -0.58 16.38 -18.11
C ALA A 323 -0.46 15.17 -17.18
N ALA A 324 0.62 15.05 -16.40
CA ALA A 324 0.93 13.83 -15.64
C ALA A 324 1.34 14.06 -14.18
N LEU A 325 0.97 15.23 -13.62
CA LEU A 325 1.23 15.67 -12.24
C LEU A 325 2.72 15.88 -11.91
N LEU A 326 3.04 16.36 -10.72
CA LEU A 326 4.41 16.66 -10.28
C LEU A 326 5.05 15.46 -9.57
N THR A 327 6.33 15.22 -9.83
CA THR A 327 7.16 14.19 -9.18
C THR A 327 8.59 14.68 -8.97
N TYR A 328 9.34 14.02 -8.07
CA TYR A 328 10.77 14.26 -7.88
C TYR A 328 11.58 14.18 -9.17
N LYS A 329 11.28 13.21 -10.04
CA LYS A 329 11.97 13.06 -11.33
C LYS A 329 11.76 14.29 -12.23
N ARG A 330 10.55 14.85 -12.28
CA ARG A 330 10.23 16.05 -13.09
C ARG A 330 10.84 17.33 -12.52
N ILE A 331 10.98 17.43 -11.19
CA ILE A 331 11.74 18.52 -10.54
C ILE A 331 13.24 18.37 -10.84
N GLY A 332 13.75 17.14 -10.79
CA GLY A 332 15.13 16.81 -11.15
C GLY A 332 15.52 17.26 -12.57
N VAL A 333 14.58 17.20 -13.52
CA VAL A 333 14.79 17.75 -14.88
C VAL A 333 15.08 19.25 -14.82
N TYR A 334 14.35 20.04 -14.03
CA TYR A 334 14.64 21.49 -13.91
C TYR A 334 16.00 21.76 -13.27
N PHE A 335 16.39 21.01 -12.23
CA PHE A 335 17.75 21.11 -11.67
C PHE A 335 18.81 20.81 -12.72
N TRP A 336 18.60 19.76 -13.51
CA TRP A 336 19.53 19.40 -14.57
C TRP A 336 19.63 20.49 -15.65
N LEU A 337 18.49 21.01 -16.13
CA LEU A 337 18.45 22.10 -17.12
C LEU A 337 19.15 23.36 -16.57
N PHE A 338 18.95 23.67 -15.30
CA PHE A 338 19.64 24.76 -14.62
C PHE A 338 21.16 24.55 -14.59
N PHE A 339 21.64 23.35 -14.26
CA PHE A 339 23.07 23.02 -14.33
C PHE A 339 23.62 23.04 -15.76
N ALA A 340 22.84 22.64 -16.76
CA ALA A 340 23.23 22.74 -18.15
C ALA A 340 23.43 24.22 -18.57
N ILE A 341 22.52 25.12 -18.17
CA ILE A 341 22.67 26.57 -18.39
C ILE A 341 23.93 27.10 -17.71
N ILE A 342 24.17 26.76 -16.44
CA ILE A 342 25.39 27.18 -15.73
C ILE A 342 26.64 26.64 -16.44
N GLY A 343 26.63 25.38 -16.88
CA GLY A 343 27.71 24.76 -17.64
C GLY A 343 27.98 25.47 -18.97
N LEU A 344 26.94 25.86 -19.69
CA LEU A 344 27.03 26.60 -20.95
C LEU A 344 27.53 28.05 -20.73
N ILE A 345 27.07 28.72 -19.67
CA ILE A 345 27.53 30.08 -19.30
C ILE A 345 29.01 30.04 -18.87
N THR A 346 29.41 29.07 -18.03
CA THR A 346 30.82 28.93 -17.62
C THR A 346 31.72 28.58 -18.79
N LEU A 347 31.25 27.77 -19.75
CA LEU A 347 31.93 27.52 -21.02
C LEU A 347 32.07 28.81 -21.85
N PHE A 348 31.00 29.61 -21.97
CA PHE A 348 31.05 30.90 -22.65
C PHE A 348 32.13 31.81 -22.06
N ILE A 349 32.17 31.93 -20.72
CA ILE A 349 33.19 32.71 -20.01
C ILE A 349 34.59 32.15 -20.28
N LYS A 350 34.76 30.81 -20.25
CA LYS A 350 36.03 30.15 -20.56
C LYS A 350 36.52 30.48 -21.96
N LEU A 351 35.64 30.48 -22.96
CA LEU A 351 35.99 30.79 -24.35
C LEU A 351 36.28 32.28 -24.55
N LYS A 352 35.51 33.17 -23.90
CA LYS A 352 35.70 34.62 -24.00
C LYS A 352 37.01 35.08 -23.34
N GLN A 353 37.30 34.58 -22.14
CA GLN A 353 38.43 35.00 -21.31
C GLN A 353 39.62 34.02 -21.35
N ASN A 354 39.63 33.06 -22.27
CA ASN A 354 40.68 32.04 -22.43
C ASN A 354 41.03 31.31 -21.12
N LYS A 355 40.01 30.89 -20.36
CA LYS A 355 40.22 30.13 -19.12
C LYS A 355 40.60 28.68 -19.40
N THR A 356 41.19 28.03 -18.40
CA THR A 356 41.51 26.59 -18.43
C THR A 356 40.25 25.73 -18.26
N VAL A 357 40.35 24.44 -18.57
CA VAL A 357 39.26 23.48 -18.31
C VAL A 357 38.97 23.37 -16.81
N TRP A 358 40.01 23.51 -15.98
CA TRP A 358 39.89 23.48 -14.52
C TRP A 358 39.01 24.59 -13.95
N PHE A 359 39.00 25.78 -14.57
CA PHE A 359 38.06 26.85 -14.22
C PHE A 359 36.61 26.36 -14.31
N LEU A 360 36.25 25.64 -15.37
CA LEU A 360 34.90 25.15 -15.59
C LEU A 360 34.49 24.15 -14.50
N PHE A 361 35.35 23.19 -14.17
CA PHE A 361 35.09 22.23 -13.10
C PHE A 361 34.90 22.91 -11.74
N ARG A 362 35.79 23.83 -11.35
CA ARG A 362 35.70 24.53 -10.05
C ARG A 362 34.39 25.27 -9.87
N TYR A 363 33.98 26.05 -10.88
CA TYR A 363 32.79 26.88 -10.76
C TYR A 363 31.50 26.06 -10.87
N ASN A 364 31.45 25.05 -11.75
CA ASN A 364 30.27 24.19 -11.84
C ASN A 364 30.05 23.35 -10.57
N PHE A 365 31.11 22.82 -9.94
CA PHE A 365 30.97 22.12 -8.65
C PHE A 365 30.64 23.06 -7.49
N ALA A 366 31.15 24.30 -7.49
CA ALA A 366 30.72 25.30 -6.51
C ALA A 366 29.24 25.65 -6.68
N SER A 367 28.75 25.78 -7.92
CA SER A 367 27.33 25.98 -8.20
C SER A 367 26.48 24.79 -7.76
N LEU A 368 26.92 23.54 -8.01
CA LEU A 368 26.26 22.33 -7.51
C LEU A 368 26.11 22.36 -6.00
N PHE A 369 27.17 22.71 -5.28
CA PHE A 369 27.15 22.85 -3.82
C PHE A 369 26.16 23.94 -3.37
N VAL A 370 26.20 25.13 -3.96
CA VAL A 370 25.28 26.22 -3.61
C VAL A 370 23.82 25.82 -3.85
N VAL A 371 23.53 25.21 -5.00
CA VAL A 371 22.18 24.75 -5.35
C VAL A 371 21.71 23.68 -4.38
N LEU A 372 22.55 22.71 -4.02
CA LEU A 372 22.22 21.69 -3.02
C LEU A 372 21.84 22.33 -1.66
N ILE A 373 22.64 23.29 -1.19
CA ILE A 373 22.38 23.99 0.08
C ILE A 373 21.08 24.80 0.00
N LEU A 374 20.87 25.59 -1.06
CA LEU A 374 19.64 26.37 -1.20
C LEU A 374 18.40 25.49 -1.36
N SER A 375 18.53 24.33 -2.03
CA SER A 375 17.43 23.39 -2.22
C SER A 375 16.96 22.74 -0.93
N SER A 376 17.80 22.71 0.11
CA SER A 376 17.42 22.22 1.45
C SER A 376 16.35 23.10 2.12
N ALA A 377 16.20 24.35 1.69
CA ALA A 377 15.22 25.27 2.25
C ALA A 377 13.76 24.93 1.88
N PHE A 378 13.55 24.10 0.87
CA PHE A 378 12.23 23.76 0.35
C PHE A 378 11.80 22.36 0.79
N ASP A 379 10.55 22.25 1.24
CA ASP A 379 9.87 20.97 1.48
C ASP A 379 9.25 20.47 0.16
N TRP A 380 10.08 19.78 -0.64
CA TRP A 380 9.68 19.27 -1.95
C TRP A 380 8.53 18.26 -1.87
N ASP A 381 8.50 17.43 -0.82
CA ASP A 381 7.43 16.45 -0.60
C ASP A 381 6.06 17.11 -0.45
N CYS A 382 6.00 18.18 0.37
CA CYS A 382 4.78 18.94 0.61
C CYS A 382 4.35 19.72 -0.64
N ILE A 383 5.32 20.32 -1.36
CA ILE A 383 5.05 21.02 -2.63
C ILE A 383 4.45 20.05 -3.65
N ILE A 384 5.04 18.87 -3.82
CA ILE A 384 4.55 17.83 -4.74
C ILE A 384 3.13 17.40 -4.35
N SER A 385 2.93 17.03 -3.09
CA SER A 385 1.65 16.53 -2.61
C SER A 385 0.53 17.58 -2.77
N THR A 386 0.81 18.82 -2.35
CA THR A 386 -0.14 19.93 -2.43
C THR A 386 -0.47 20.28 -3.89
N TYR A 387 0.54 20.34 -4.76
CA TYR A 387 0.33 20.59 -6.18
C TYR A 387 -0.56 19.51 -6.82
N ASN A 388 -0.24 18.24 -6.59
CA ASN A 388 -0.96 17.11 -7.17
C ASN A 388 -2.42 17.07 -6.70
N ILE A 389 -2.65 17.19 -5.40
CA ILE A 389 -4.00 17.18 -4.82
C ILE A 389 -4.83 18.36 -5.34
N ASN A 390 -4.27 19.57 -5.36
CA ASN A 390 -4.99 20.74 -5.85
C ASN A 390 -5.30 20.64 -7.36
N ARG A 391 -4.37 20.09 -8.15
CA ARG A 391 -4.58 19.89 -9.58
C ARG A 391 -5.68 18.87 -9.86
N ALA A 392 -5.68 17.74 -9.14
CA ALA A 392 -6.74 16.74 -9.25
C ALA A 392 -8.11 17.29 -8.84
N LYS A 393 -8.16 18.09 -7.75
CA LYS A 393 -9.39 18.81 -7.34
C LYS A 393 -9.90 19.75 -8.44
N GLN A 394 -9.01 20.45 -9.14
CA GLN A 394 -9.38 21.35 -10.24
C GLN A 394 -9.88 20.60 -11.49
N MET A 395 -9.35 19.40 -11.74
CA MET A 395 -9.72 18.55 -12.88
C MET A 395 -10.98 17.69 -12.62
N VAL A 396 -11.50 17.67 -11.38
CA VAL A 396 -12.62 16.81 -10.95
C VAL A 396 -12.35 15.32 -11.23
N GLU A 397 -11.08 14.92 -11.18
CA GLU A 397 -10.65 13.57 -11.56
C GLU A 397 -9.70 13.02 -10.49
N ILE A 398 -10.23 12.69 -9.32
CA ILE A 398 -9.43 12.16 -8.18
C ILE A 398 -8.85 10.77 -8.51
N SER A 399 -9.51 10.04 -9.40
CA SER A 399 -9.00 8.80 -10.02
C SER A 399 -7.66 9.01 -10.74
N SER A 400 -7.34 10.22 -11.22
CA SER A 400 -6.08 10.50 -11.91
C SER A 400 -4.86 10.66 -10.99
N LEU A 401 -5.07 10.78 -9.67
CA LEU A 401 -3.96 10.85 -8.71
C LEU A 401 -3.17 9.54 -8.72
N ASP A 402 -1.85 9.64 -8.72
CA ASP A 402 -0.96 8.51 -8.41
C ASP A 402 -0.88 8.37 -6.88
N LYS A 403 -1.82 7.60 -6.31
CA LYS A 403 -1.96 7.45 -4.85
C LYS A 403 -0.77 6.73 -4.24
N ASN A 404 -0.26 5.69 -4.90
CA ASN A 404 0.92 4.95 -4.45
C ASN A 404 2.12 5.88 -4.30
N TYR A 405 2.36 6.73 -5.29
CA TYR A 405 3.41 7.74 -5.20
C TYR A 405 3.18 8.72 -4.03
N LEU A 406 1.95 9.20 -3.81
CA LEU A 406 1.66 10.11 -2.69
C LEU A 406 1.76 9.42 -1.32
N LEU A 407 1.44 8.14 -1.23
CA LEU A 407 1.61 7.34 -0.01
C LEU A 407 3.09 7.11 0.32
N ASP A 408 3.93 6.88 -0.70
CA ASP A 408 5.39 6.70 -0.56
C ASP A 408 6.13 7.99 -0.18
N ILE A 409 5.62 9.16 -0.58
CA ILE A 409 6.20 10.46 -0.21
C ILE A 409 5.96 10.72 1.29
N SER A 410 6.76 11.60 1.91
CA SER A 410 6.72 11.89 3.36
C SER A 410 5.33 12.01 4.02
N GLU A 411 5.33 11.86 5.34
CA GLU A 411 4.18 11.94 6.25
C GLU A 411 3.55 13.34 6.32
N GLY A 412 4.20 14.37 5.79
CA GLY A 412 3.69 15.74 5.72
C GLY A 412 2.35 15.89 4.97
N ASN A 413 1.97 14.91 4.16
CA ASN A 413 0.74 14.95 3.37
C ASN A 413 -0.45 14.20 3.98
N ILE A 414 -0.29 13.55 5.14
CA ILE A 414 -1.33 12.72 5.79
C ILE A 414 -2.66 13.46 5.85
N LYS A 415 -2.67 14.69 6.37
CA LYS A 415 -3.90 15.49 6.47
C LYS A 415 -4.60 15.70 5.13
N ALA A 416 -3.83 16.12 4.12
CA ALA A 416 -4.38 16.43 2.81
C ALA A 416 -4.95 15.17 2.13
N LEU A 417 -4.35 14.00 2.36
CA LEU A 417 -4.87 12.72 1.88
C LEU A 417 -6.15 12.30 2.62
N TYR A 418 -6.21 12.45 3.95
CA TYR A 418 -7.43 12.16 4.71
C TYR A 418 -8.60 13.05 4.30
N GLU A 419 -8.35 14.33 4.00
CA GLU A 419 -9.38 15.26 3.53
C GLU A 419 -10.03 14.86 2.19
N ILE A 420 -9.34 14.06 1.37
CA ILE A 420 -9.86 13.56 0.09
C ILE A 420 -10.24 12.08 0.10
N LYS A 421 -9.98 11.36 1.20
CA LYS A 421 -10.15 9.90 1.34
C LYS A 421 -11.56 9.41 0.98
N ASN A 422 -12.57 10.22 1.28
CA ASN A 422 -13.99 9.87 1.07
C ASN A 422 -14.57 10.44 -0.24
N LEU A 423 -13.76 11.04 -1.11
CA LEU A 423 -14.22 11.54 -2.39
C LEU A 423 -14.26 10.41 -3.43
N GLU A 424 -15.23 10.46 -4.34
CA GLU A 424 -15.41 9.47 -5.40
C GLU A 424 -14.14 9.35 -6.27
N GLY A 425 -13.71 8.12 -6.55
CA GLY A 425 -12.46 7.84 -7.29
C GLY A 425 -11.18 7.85 -6.45
N PHE A 426 -11.26 8.08 -5.14
CA PHE A 426 -10.15 7.82 -4.21
C PHE A 426 -10.22 6.36 -3.73
N GLU A 427 -9.72 5.45 -4.57
CA GLU A 427 -9.48 4.07 -4.19
C GLU A 427 -7.98 3.84 -4.04
N VAL A 428 -7.57 3.26 -2.90
CA VAL A 428 -6.17 2.95 -2.62
C VAL A 428 -6.00 1.47 -2.90
N ASP A 429 -5.44 1.14 -4.07
CA ASP A 429 -5.15 -0.24 -4.44
C ASP A 429 -4.21 -0.86 -3.40
N SER A 430 -4.77 -1.74 -2.59
CA SER A 430 -4.12 -2.42 -1.49
C SER A 430 -2.98 -3.36 -1.90
N VAL A 431 -2.90 -3.73 -3.17
CA VAL A 431 -2.12 -4.89 -3.61
C VAL A 431 -0.64 -4.57 -3.84
N TYR A 432 -0.20 -3.29 -3.82
CA TYR A 432 1.20 -2.97 -4.19
C TYR A 432 1.94 -1.89 -3.41
N SER A 433 1.33 -1.21 -2.43
CA SER A 433 2.01 -0.10 -1.73
C SER A 433 2.42 -0.47 -0.30
N TYR A 434 3.35 -1.42 -0.13
CA TYR A 434 4.25 -1.44 1.04
C TYR A 434 5.48 -2.35 0.89
N ASP A 435 5.59 -3.10 -0.22
CA ASP A 435 6.76 -3.99 -0.50
C ASP A 435 8.10 -3.24 -0.56
N TYR A 436 8.10 -1.92 -0.75
CA TYR A 436 9.35 -1.15 -0.80
C TYR A 436 10.06 -1.04 0.56
N TYR A 437 9.39 -1.35 1.68
CA TYR A 437 10.02 -1.43 3.00
C TYR A 437 10.27 -2.85 3.50
N ARG A 438 9.96 -3.88 2.71
CA ARG A 438 10.08 -5.29 3.12
C ARG A 438 10.67 -6.18 2.04
N ASN A 439 11.96 -5.99 1.74
CA ASN A 439 12.76 -7.06 1.14
C ASN A 439 13.01 -8.15 2.20
N ASP A 440 12.02 -9.01 2.43
CA ASP A 440 12.18 -10.45 2.68
C ASP A 440 10.80 -11.10 2.84
N PHE A 441 10.57 -12.15 2.05
CA PHE A 441 9.38 -13.02 1.95
C PHE A 441 8.27 -12.64 0.97
N SER A 442 8.43 -13.11 -0.27
CA SER A 442 7.32 -13.34 -1.21
C SER A 442 6.56 -14.61 -0.79
N PHE A 443 5.30 -14.48 -0.39
CA PHE A 443 4.37 -15.60 -0.23
C PHE A 443 3.21 -15.43 -1.20
N ASP A 444 2.96 -16.45 -2.03
CA ASP A 444 1.88 -16.53 -3.01
C ASP A 444 0.51 -16.47 -2.31
N MET A 445 -0.26 -15.39 -2.51
CA MET A 445 -1.64 -15.21 -2.00
C MET A 445 -2.68 -15.28 -3.14
N ASN A 446 -2.72 -16.38 -3.88
CA ASN A 446 -3.67 -16.58 -4.99
C ASN A 446 -5.03 -17.18 -4.57
N ASN A 447 -5.55 -16.97 -3.35
CA ASN A 447 -6.81 -17.65 -2.98
C ASN A 447 -7.72 -17.00 -1.92
N TYR A 448 -7.59 -15.70 -1.65
CA TYR A 448 -8.59 -15.01 -0.83
C TYR A 448 -8.99 -13.69 -1.46
N ASP A 449 -10.27 -13.62 -1.83
CA ASP A 449 -10.97 -12.45 -2.34
C ASP A 449 -11.20 -11.46 -1.19
N TYR A 450 -10.12 -10.82 -0.73
CA TYR A 450 -10.21 -9.73 0.25
C TYR A 450 -10.35 -8.41 -0.51
N ASN A 451 -11.58 -7.88 -0.54
CA ASN A 451 -11.83 -6.46 -0.81
C ASN A 451 -11.17 -5.64 0.29
N LEU A 452 -9.87 -5.35 0.15
CA LEU A 452 -9.19 -4.37 0.99
C LEU A 452 -9.83 -3.01 0.74
N SER A 453 -10.24 -2.33 1.81
CA SER A 453 -10.86 -1.03 1.67
C SER A 453 -9.83 0.04 1.26
N ASN A 454 -10.33 1.14 0.69
CA ASN A 454 -9.56 2.31 0.28
C ASN A 454 -8.75 2.97 1.41
N SER A 455 -8.80 2.49 2.66
CA SER A 455 -8.17 3.14 3.82
C SER A 455 -6.90 2.52 4.37
N SER A 456 -6.59 1.26 4.10
CA SER A 456 -5.58 0.55 4.91
C SER A 456 -4.20 1.19 4.82
N ALA A 457 -3.69 1.49 3.63
CA ALA A 457 -2.33 2.03 3.47
C ALA A 457 -2.19 3.44 4.10
N LEU A 458 -3.25 4.25 4.07
CA LEU A 458 -3.24 5.57 4.68
C LEU A 458 -3.29 5.50 6.22
N ASP A 459 -4.08 4.56 6.76
CA ASP A 459 -4.17 4.30 8.20
C ASP A 459 -2.83 3.69 8.72
N CYS A 460 -2.19 2.79 7.95
CA CYS A 460 -0.84 2.27 8.23
C CYS A 460 0.22 3.38 8.23
N LYS A 461 0.14 4.34 7.30
CA LYS A 461 1.03 5.50 7.27
C LYS A 461 0.92 6.37 8.54
N VAL A 462 -0.29 6.53 9.08
CA VAL A 462 -0.51 7.20 10.38
C VAL A 462 0.13 6.40 11.50
N PHE A 463 -0.09 5.09 11.53
CA PHE A 463 0.48 4.20 12.54
C PHE A 463 2.02 4.26 12.54
N ASP A 464 2.65 4.20 11.38
CA ASP A 464 4.11 4.24 11.24
C ASP A 464 4.73 5.57 11.63
N PHE A 465 4.05 6.68 11.31
CA PHE A 465 4.45 7.99 11.83
C PHE A 465 4.43 7.99 13.36
N LEU A 466 3.32 7.56 13.99
CA LEU A 466 3.19 7.55 15.45
C LEU A 466 4.22 6.62 16.11
N LYS A 467 4.51 5.47 15.49
CA LYS A 467 5.52 4.52 15.95
C LYS A 467 6.93 5.11 15.89
N SER A 468 7.26 5.76 14.78
CA SER A 468 8.55 6.42 14.57
C SER A 468 8.73 7.63 15.49
N ASP A 469 7.68 8.42 15.69
CA ASP A 469 7.65 9.61 16.55
C ASP A 469 7.83 9.25 18.03
N ALA A 470 7.25 8.13 18.49
CA ALA A 470 7.38 7.65 19.87
C ALA A 470 8.80 7.21 20.25
N GLN A 471 9.67 6.87 19.28
CA GLN A 471 11.06 6.48 19.54
C GLN A 471 12.02 7.67 19.70
N GLY A 472 11.66 8.84 19.15
CA GLY A 472 12.47 10.05 19.24
C GLY A 472 12.21 10.84 20.51
N ASP A 473 13.22 11.55 21.01
CA ASP A 473 13.03 12.55 22.07
C ASP A 473 13.28 13.98 21.55
N TRP A 474 13.52 14.92 22.46
CA TRP A 474 13.78 16.32 22.12
C TRP A 474 14.96 16.51 21.12
N ARG A 475 15.92 15.57 21.06
CA ARG A 475 17.05 15.59 20.11
C ARG A 475 16.60 15.40 18.66
N SER A 476 15.50 14.67 18.48
CA SER A 476 14.85 14.40 17.19
C SER A 476 13.85 15.48 16.78
N TYR A 477 13.79 16.61 17.51
CA TYR A 477 12.82 17.66 17.26
C TYR A 477 12.96 18.24 15.85
N SER A 478 11.84 18.23 15.11
CA SER A 478 11.66 18.97 13.86
C SER A 478 10.31 19.71 13.84
N VAL A 479 10.28 20.86 13.16
CA VAL A 479 9.07 21.69 13.04
C VAL A 479 8.00 20.92 12.27
N ARG A 480 8.39 20.27 11.18
CA ARG A 480 7.51 19.46 10.33
C ARG A 480 6.83 18.33 11.10
N ARG A 481 7.58 17.50 11.84
CA ARG A 481 6.99 16.40 12.62
C ARG A 481 6.02 16.91 13.67
N THR A 482 6.34 18.04 14.31
CA THR A 482 5.42 18.69 15.25
C THR A 482 4.12 19.10 14.56
N GLN A 483 4.18 19.59 13.32
CA GLN A 483 3.00 19.93 12.54
C GLN A 483 2.18 18.68 12.18
N VAL A 484 2.82 17.60 11.70
CA VAL A 484 2.14 16.32 11.40
C VAL A 484 1.43 15.76 12.63
N ARG A 485 2.06 15.82 13.81
CA ARG A 485 1.44 15.41 15.07
C ARG A 485 0.16 16.20 15.37
N LYS A 486 0.19 17.53 15.20
CA LYS A 486 -0.99 18.39 15.38
C LYS A 486 -2.07 18.07 14.35
N ASP A 487 -1.69 17.79 13.12
CA ASP A 487 -2.62 17.44 12.06
C ASP A 487 -3.32 16.10 12.35
N ILE A 488 -2.60 15.06 12.80
CA ILE A 488 -3.19 13.79 13.25
C ILE A 488 -4.13 14.02 14.44
N GLN A 489 -3.76 14.86 15.41
CA GLN A 489 -4.64 15.23 16.52
C GLN A 489 -5.92 15.93 16.05
N GLN A 490 -5.83 16.76 15.00
CA GLN A 490 -7.01 17.40 14.40
C GLN A 490 -7.91 16.38 13.69
N LEU A 491 -7.33 15.45 12.92
CA LEU A 491 -8.08 14.37 12.26
C LEU A 491 -8.80 13.50 13.30
N HIS A 492 -8.11 13.17 14.39
CA HIS A 492 -8.65 12.46 15.55
C HIS A 492 -9.81 13.22 16.21
N ALA A 493 -9.63 14.51 16.49
CA ALA A 493 -10.67 15.35 17.11
C ALA A 493 -11.93 15.48 16.23
N ASN A 494 -11.77 15.47 14.91
CA ASN A 494 -12.87 15.54 13.95
C ASN A 494 -13.52 14.18 13.63
N GLY A 495 -13.05 13.09 14.25
CA GLY A 495 -13.60 11.75 14.07
C GLY A 495 -13.19 11.04 12.78
N MET A 496 -12.21 11.57 12.04
CA MET A 496 -11.71 10.95 10.79
C MET A 496 -10.86 9.70 11.04
N LEU A 497 -10.41 9.49 12.28
CA LEU A 497 -9.64 8.32 12.74
C LEU A 497 -10.45 7.42 13.68
N ASN A 498 -11.78 7.47 13.61
CA ASN A 498 -12.66 6.62 14.42
C ASN A 498 -12.60 5.13 14.00
N SER A 499 -12.22 4.87 12.74
CA SER A 499 -11.91 3.53 12.26
C SER A 499 -10.46 3.53 11.78
N LEU A 500 -9.69 2.52 12.18
CA LEU A 500 -8.34 2.28 11.67
C LEU A 500 -8.24 0.88 11.10
N GLU A 501 -7.78 0.81 9.86
CA GLU A 501 -7.49 -0.45 9.17
C GLU A 501 -5.99 -0.67 9.06
N LEU A 502 -5.45 -1.56 9.89
CA LEU A 502 -4.02 -1.80 10.00
C LEU A 502 -3.62 -3.22 9.57
N GLN A 503 -4.41 -3.83 8.69
CA GLN A 503 -4.19 -5.19 8.21
C GLN A 503 -2.86 -5.36 7.47
N GLU A 504 -2.25 -6.55 7.59
CA GLU A 504 -0.99 -6.94 6.92
C GLU A 504 0.23 -6.08 7.29
N HIS A 505 0.19 -5.42 8.45
CA HIS A 505 1.23 -4.48 8.89
C HIS A 505 2.24 -5.08 9.87
N TYR A 506 2.07 -6.36 10.23
CA TYR A 506 2.93 -7.15 11.12
C TYR A 506 3.19 -6.43 12.45
N ILE A 507 2.12 -5.90 13.03
CA ILE A 507 2.21 -5.08 14.23
C ILE A 507 2.73 -5.88 15.41
N THR A 508 3.77 -5.37 16.06
CA THR A 508 4.34 -5.95 17.28
C THR A 508 3.77 -5.34 18.56
N SER A 509 3.25 -4.11 18.48
CA SER A 509 2.68 -3.38 19.62
C SER A 509 1.71 -2.30 19.16
N LEU A 510 0.58 -2.17 19.87
CA LEU A 510 -0.42 -1.11 19.67
C LEU A 510 -0.09 0.20 20.41
N ALA A 511 1.04 0.28 21.11
CA ALA A 511 1.44 1.49 21.84
C ALA A 511 1.38 2.81 21.04
N PRO A 512 1.72 2.84 19.74
CA PRO A 512 1.66 4.07 18.95
C PRO A 512 0.27 4.73 18.88
N ILE A 513 -0.81 3.95 19.01
CA ILE A 513 -2.19 4.46 18.83
C ILE A 513 -2.92 4.75 20.15
N TYR A 514 -2.29 4.58 21.32
CA TYR A 514 -2.96 4.84 22.61
C TYR A 514 -3.42 6.29 22.78
N GLY A 515 -2.78 7.24 22.09
CA GLY A 515 -3.21 8.65 22.08
C GLY A 515 -4.50 8.91 21.29
N LEU A 516 -4.96 7.96 20.47
CA LEU A 516 -6.15 8.08 19.63
C LEU A 516 -7.39 7.52 20.35
N THR A 517 -7.83 8.23 21.38
CA THR A 517 -8.83 7.78 22.37
C THR A 517 -10.25 7.53 21.84
N ASN A 518 -10.54 7.88 20.59
CA ASN A 518 -11.87 7.91 19.97
C ASN A 518 -12.00 6.81 18.90
N ILE A 519 -10.99 5.94 18.77
CA ILE A 519 -11.08 4.76 17.91
C ILE A 519 -12.26 3.91 18.40
N ILE A 520 -13.21 3.69 17.51
CA ILE A 520 -14.41 2.86 17.69
C ILE A 520 -14.20 1.48 17.04
N GLU A 521 -13.48 1.47 15.92
CA GLU A 521 -13.28 0.30 15.07
C GLU A 521 -11.80 0.12 14.76
N LEU A 522 -11.29 -1.09 14.99
CA LEU A 522 -9.90 -1.44 14.75
C LEU A 522 -9.82 -2.77 14.01
N ASN A 523 -9.27 -2.75 12.81
CA ASN A 523 -9.01 -3.93 12.00
C ASN A 523 -7.51 -4.26 12.02
N LEU A 524 -7.21 -5.48 12.47
CA LEU A 524 -5.88 -6.06 12.70
C LEU A 524 -5.79 -7.47 12.07
N ASN A 525 -6.50 -7.67 10.96
CA ASN A 525 -6.48 -8.93 10.23
C ASN A 525 -5.10 -9.15 9.59
N ASN A 526 -4.70 -10.41 9.39
CA ASN A 526 -3.48 -10.78 8.66
C ASN A 526 -2.16 -10.22 9.25
N ASP A 527 -2.10 -9.94 10.55
CA ASP A 527 -0.95 -9.29 11.20
C ASP A 527 0.05 -10.28 11.86
N ASN A 528 -0.16 -11.59 11.67
CA ASN A 528 0.61 -12.66 12.29
C ASN A 528 0.66 -12.60 13.83
N PHE A 529 -0.40 -12.10 14.47
CA PHE A 529 -0.51 -12.14 15.94
C PHE A 529 -0.55 -13.59 16.41
N SER A 530 0.36 -13.96 17.32
CA SER A 530 0.39 -15.29 17.93
C SER A 530 0.24 -15.26 19.45
N THR A 531 0.51 -14.09 20.05
CA THR A 531 0.52 -13.92 21.50
C THR A 531 -0.35 -12.76 21.94
N ALA A 532 -1.05 -12.96 23.06
CA ALA A 532 -1.86 -11.92 23.70
C ALA A 532 -1.03 -10.70 24.18
N SER A 533 0.29 -10.83 24.35
CA SER A 533 1.18 -9.71 24.71
C SER A 533 1.23 -8.63 23.63
N GLN A 534 1.15 -9.02 22.35
CA GLN A 534 1.14 -8.07 21.24
C GLN A 534 -0.15 -7.21 21.23
N LEU A 535 -1.24 -7.75 21.82
CA LEU A 535 -2.56 -7.14 21.92
C LEU A 535 -2.87 -6.55 23.31
N ALA A 536 -1.91 -6.57 24.25
CA ALA A 536 -2.14 -6.15 25.63
C ALA A 536 -2.65 -4.69 25.75
N GLY A 537 -2.37 -3.88 24.73
CA GLY A 537 -2.76 -2.47 24.60
C GLY A 537 -4.21 -2.17 24.26
N ILE A 538 -5.03 -3.15 23.88
CA ILE A 538 -6.42 -2.91 23.46
C ILE A 538 -7.23 -2.16 24.53
N ASN A 539 -6.90 -2.36 25.80
CA ASN A 539 -7.60 -1.73 26.93
C ASN A 539 -7.31 -0.24 27.09
N GLU A 540 -6.26 0.26 26.44
CA GLU A 540 -5.92 1.69 26.41
C GLU A 540 -6.76 2.46 25.38
N LEU A 541 -7.64 1.77 24.62
CA LEU A 541 -8.56 2.35 23.65
C LEU A 541 -9.99 2.41 24.24
N PRO A 542 -10.37 3.51 24.92
CA PRO A 542 -11.56 3.53 25.76
C PRO A 542 -12.88 3.53 24.98
N GLN A 543 -12.88 3.86 23.68
CA GLN A 543 -14.10 3.89 22.86
C GLN A 543 -14.22 2.69 21.91
N LEU A 544 -13.29 1.73 21.97
CA LEU A 544 -13.24 0.62 21.03
C LEU A 544 -14.45 -0.30 21.22
N LYS A 545 -15.25 -0.45 20.17
CA LYS A 545 -16.47 -1.29 20.13
C LYS A 545 -16.33 -2.49 19.21
N LYS A 546 -15.55 -2.37 18.14
CA LYS A 546 -15.36 -3.42 17.13
C LYS A 546 -13.88 -3.72 16.96
N LEU A 547 -13.54 -5.00 17.00
CA LEU A 547 -12.19 -5.48 16.86
C LEU A 547 -12.17 -6.67 15.90
N TYR A 548 -11.38 -6.55 14.84
CA TYR A 548 -11.18 -7.61 13.86
C TYR A 548 -9.76 -8.15 13.98
N LEU A 549 -9.64 -9.46 14.20
CA LEU A 549 -8.37 -10.17 14.40
C LEU A 549 -8.28 -11.42 13.52
N ASN A 550 -8.94 -11.44 12.37
CA ASN A 550 -9.02 -12.62 11.50
C ASN A 550 -7.68 -12.96 10.85
N ASN A 551 -7.50 -14.25 10.53
CA ASN A 551 -6.34 -14.80 9.85
C ASN A 551 -5.02 -14.40 10.52
N ASN A 552 -4.97 -14.63 11.83
CA ASN A 552 -3.76 -14.55 12.62
C ASN A 552 -3.37 -15.96 13.08
N TYR A 553 -2.50 -16.07 14.08
CA TYR A 553 -2.09 -17.33 14.70
C TYR A 553 -2.49 -17.36 16.18
N ILE A 554 -3.60 -16.72 16.53
CA ILE A 554 -3.98 -16.50 17.93
C ILE A 554 -4.52 -17.81 18.49
N SER A 555 -3.83 -18.35 19.49
CA SER A 555 -4.28 -19.56 20.20
C SER A 555 -4.99 -19.28 21.53
N LYS A 556 -4.64 -18.16 22.18
CA LYS A 556 -5.14 -17.74 23.50
C LYS A 556 -5.09 -16.23 23.67
N LEU A 557 -6.09 -15.67 24.37
CA LEU A 557 -6.17 -14.25 24.73
C LEU A 557 -6.34 -14.02 26.24
N ASP A 558 -6.04 -15.03 27.07
CA ASP A 558 -6.38 -15.06 28.49
C ASP A 558 -5.71 -13.95 29.32
N THR A 559 -4.60 -13.39 28.84
CA THR A 559 -3.83 -12.35 29.53
C THR A 559 -4.30 -10.93 29.21
N LEU A 560 -5.26 -10.75 28.30
CA LEU A 560 -5.86 -9.43 28.06
C LEU A 560 -6.63 -8.97 29.31
N LYS A 561 -6.52 -7.68 29.66
CA LYS A 561 -7.37 -7.12 30.71
C LYS A 561 -8.83 -7.04 30.24
N PRO A 562 -9.81 -6.96 31.16
CA PRO A 562 -11.21 -6.78 30.79
C PRO A 562 -11.47 -5.49 29.99
N ASN A 563 -12.21 -5.60 28.89
CA ASN A 563 -12.75 -4.49 28.10
C ASN A 563 -14.28 -4.60 28.06
N THR A 564 -14.96 -3.62 28.63
CA THR A 564 -16.43 -3.57 28.72
C THR A 564 -17.10 -2.83 27.57
N ASN A 565 -16.33 -2.20 26.69
CA ASN A 565 -16.86 -1.41 25.56
C ASN A 565 -16.95 -2.24 24.28
N LEU A 566 -16.17 -3.30 24.18
CA LEU A 566 -16.18 -4.19 23.03
C LEU A 566 -17.52 -4.92 22.90
N THR A 567 -18.14 -4.75 21.74
CA THR A 567 -19.45 -5.33 21.37
C THR A 567 -19.33 -6.31 20.21
N HIS A 568 -18.31 -6.17 19.35
CA HIS A 568 -18.09 -7.03 18.20
C HIS A 568 -16.64 -7.49 18.19
N LEU A 569 -16.44 -8.81 18.10
CA LEU A 569 -15.12 -9.44 18.04
C LEU A 569 -15.11 -10.51 16.95
N THR A 570 -14.13 -10.44 16.05
CA THR A 570 -13.90 -11.49 15.05
C THR A 570 -12.50 -12.07 15.20
N LEU A 571 -12.44 -13.40 15.20
CA LEU A 571 -11.23 -14.22 15.37
C LEU A 571 -11.32 -15.40 14.39
N GLN A 572 -11.69 -15.16 13.13
CA GLN A 572 -11.81 -16.21 12.12
C GLN A 572 -10.42 -16.69 11.66
N GLN A 573 -10.28 -17.98 11.31
CA GLN A 573 -9.02 -18.52 10.78
C GLN A 573 -7.84 -18.31 11.73
N ASP A 574 -8.04 -18.62 13.01
CA ASP A 574 -7.04 -18.54 14.06
C ASP A 574 -6.74 -19.94 14.65
N GLU A 575 -6.00 -20.00 15.75
CA GLU A 575 -5.67 -21.24 16.45
C GLU A 575 -6.40 -21.40 17.79
N ILE A 576 -7.55 -20.74 17.98
CA ILE A 576 -8.25 -20.73 19.27
C ILE A 576 -8.71 -22.15 19.63
N THR A 577 -8.30 -22.60 20.82
CA THR A 577 -8.64 -23.94 21.35
C THR A 577 -9.61 -23.90 22.53
N ASN A 578 -9.76 -22.74 23.18
CA ASN A 578 -10.67 -22.56 24.30
C ASN A 578 -11.11 -21.09 24.44
N LEU A 579 -12.20 -20.88 25.20
CA LEU A 579 -12.90 -19.59 25.28
C LEU A 579 -12.75 -18.84 26.62
N LYS A 580 -11.74 -19.20 27.44
CA LYS A 580 -11.57 -18.60 28.79
C LYS A 580 -11.42 -17.08 28.76
N PHE A 581 -10.80 -16.55 27.72
CA PHE A 581 -10.58 -15.12 27.52
C PHE A 581 -11.87 -14.31 27.39
N LEU A 582 -12.99 -14.91 26.98
CA LEU A 582 -14.27 -14.19 26.79
C LEU A 582 -14.82 -13.58 28.09
N LYS A 583 -14.36 -14.04 29.27
CA LYS A 583 -14.70 -13.40 30.55
C LYS A 583 -14.26 -11.93 30.62
N ASN A 584 -13.26 -11.57 29.81
CA ASN A 584 -12.72 -10.22 29.71
C ASN A 584 -13.59 -9.33 28.79
N PHE A 585 -14.54 -9.89 28.04
CA PHE A 585 -15.40 -9.16 27.09
C PHE A 585 -16.90 -9.42 27.37
N PRO A 586 -17.42 -8.98 28.54
CA PRO A 586 -18.76 -9.37 29.01
C PRO A 586 -19.93 -8.79 28.19
N ASN A 587 -19.69 -7.73 27.41
CA ASN A 587 -20.73 -6.97 26.70
C ASN A 587 -20.75 -7.23 25.18
N LEU A 588 -20.17 -8.35 24.73
CA LEU A 588 -20.23 -8.74 23.33
C LEU A 588 -21.68 -8.97 22.87
N ASP A 589 -22.06 -8.32 21.78
CA ASP A 589 -23.28 -8.52 21.01
C ASP A 589 -23.07 -9.54 19.88
N SER A 590 -21.88 -9.54 19.25
CA SER A 590 -21.53 -10.43 18.14
C SER A 590 -20.14 -11.02 18.31
N LEU A 591 -20.02 -12.33 18.06
CA LEU A 591 -18.76 -13.08 18.15
C LEU A 591 -18.61 -14.03 16.94
N GLU A 592 -17.51 -13.87 16.22
CA GLU A 592 -17.11 -14.71 15.09
C GLU A 592 -15.84 -15.50 15.44
N LEU A 593 -15.92 -16.84 15.36
CA LEU A 593 -14.87 -17.79 15.74
C LEU A 593 -14.72 -18.92 14.70
N SER A 594 -15.19 -18.71 13.48
CA SER A 594 -15.15 -19.72 12.42
C SER A 594 -13.71 -20.12 12.05
N ASN A 595 -13.53 -21.36 11.60
CA ASN A 595 -12.27 -21.96 11.18
C ASN A 595 -11.18 -21.86 12.26
N ASN A 596 -11.52 -22.28 13.48
CA ASN A 596 -10.58 -22.41 14.61
C ASN A 596 -10.39 -23.88 15.00
N LYS A 597 -9.71 -24.11 16.14
CA LYS A 597 -9.41 -25.44 16.69
C LYS A 597 -10.29 -25.76 17.91
N LEU A 598 -11.51 -25.22 17.98
CA LEU A 598 -12.41 -25.45 19.11
C LEU A 598 -13.01 -26.86 19.05
N ILE A 599 -12.75 -27.65 20.09
CA ILE A 599 -13.34 -28.99 20.26
C ILE A 599 -14.57 -28.94 21.18
N THR A 600 -14.57 -28.07 22.18
CA THR A 600 -15.66 -27.95 23.18
C THR A 600 -15.87 -26.51 23.59
N LEU A 601 -17.09 -26.19 24.02
CA LEU A 601 -17.47 -24.89 24.58
C LEU A 601 -17.42 -24.85 26.12
N SER A 602 -16.75 -25.81 26.78
CA SER A 602 -16.71 -25.96 28.24
C SER A 602 -16.36 -24.69 29.03
N SER A 603 -15.53 -23.81 28.44
CA SER A 603 -15.05 -22.56 29.05
C SER A 603 -15.83 -21.30 28.62
N LEU A 604 -16.95 -21.44 27.91
CA LEU A 604 -17.80 -20.32 27.48
C LEU A 604 -18.46 -19.65 28.70
N PRO A 605 -18.17 -18.36 28.99
CA PRO A 605 -18.85 -17.63 30.05
C PRO A 605 -20.30 -17.28 29.69
N ALA A 606 -21.09 -16.89 30.68
CA ALA A 606 -22.45 -16.39 30.47
C ALA A 606 -22.43 -14.98 29.86
N LEU A 607 -22.29 -14.89 28.53
CA LEU A 607 -22.35 -13.66 27.77
C LEU A 607 -23.81 -13.26 27.54
N LYS A 608 -24.41 -12.61 28.56
CA LYS A 608 -25.84 -12.28 28.57
C LYS A 608 -26.28 -11.34 27.46
N HIS A 609 -25.36 -10.60 26.83
CA HIS A 609 -25.68 -9.66 25.75
C HIS A 609 -25.51 -10.25 24.35
N LEU A 610 -24.93 -11.45 24.23
CA LEU A 610 -24.57 -12.01 22.93
C LEU A 610 -25.83 -12.36 22.13
N LYS A 611 -25.95 -11.76 20.94
CA LYS A 611 -27.05 -11.94 19.99
C LYS A 611 -26.64 -12.80 18.80
N ALA A 612 -25.38 -12.73 18.36
CA ALA A 612 -24.87 -13.49 17.22
C ALA A 612 -23.59 -14.26 17.59
N LEU A 613 -23.56 -15.55 17.24
CA LEU A 613 -22.41 -16.43 17.42
C LEU A 613 -22.19 -17.28 16.18
N ARG A 614 -20.99 -17.19 15.62
CA ARG A 614 -20.55 -18.03 14.49
C ARG A 614 -19.36 -18.89 14.88
N LEU A 615 -19.46 -20.18 14.61
CA LEU A 615 -18.51 -21.22 15.05
C LEU A 615 -18.16 -22.17 13.91
N ASP A 616 -18.35 -21.76 12.66
CA ASP A 616 -18.27 -22.64 11.48
C ASP A 616 -16.88 -23.28 11.36
N GLY A 617 -16.78 -24.47 10.75
CA GLY A 617 -15.51 -25.14 10.47
C GLY A 617 -14.68 -25.55 11.69
N ASN A 618 -15.25 -25.51 12.90
CA ASN A 618 -14.58 -25.99 14.11
C ASN A 618 -14.81 -27.50 14.34
N PRO A 619 -13.85 -28.24 14.91
CA PRO A 619 -13.98 -29.66 15.22
C PRO A 619 -14.81 -29.93 16.51
N LEU A 620 -15.95 -29.26 16.68
CA LEU A 620 -16.76 -29.31 17.89
C LEU A 620 -17.39 -30.69 18.13
N ASN A 621 -17.31 -31.19 19.37
CA ASN A 621 -17.95 -32.43 19.83
C ASN A 621 -18.89 -32.25 21.03
N ASP A 622 -19.00 -31.03 21.56
CA ASP A 622 -19.92 -30.70 22.65
C ASP A 622 -20.33 -29.23 22.59
N ILE A 623 -21.64 -29.01 22.48
CA ILE A 623 -22.28 -27.68 22.44
C ILE A 623 -23.24 -27.45 23.62
N SER A 624 -23.25 -28.33 24.62
CA SER A 624 -24.18 -28.26 25.77
C SER A 624 -24.15 -26.92 26.50
N LYS A 625 -22.99 -26.24 26.49
CA LYS A 625 -22.79 -24.93 27.12
C LYS A 625 -23.47 -23.77 26.40
N LEU A 626 -24.00 -23.92 25.19
CA LEU A 626 -24.75 -22.84 24.53
C LEU A 626 -26.00 -22.40 25.32
N THR A 627 -26.52 -23.25 26.22
CA THR A 627 -27.64 -22.91 27.13
C THR A 627 -27.39 -21.67 28.00
N VAL A 628 -26.14 -21.28 28.23
CA VAL A 628 -25.81 -20.09 29.04
C VAL A 628 -26.07 -18.78 28.29
N LEU A 629 -26.21 -18.82 26.95
CA LEU A 629 -26.40 -17.67 26.09
C LEU A 629 -27.90 -17.35 25.93
N THR A 630 -28.47 -16.74 26.96
CA THR A 630 -29.93 -16.59 27.06
C THR A 630 -30.55 -15.61 26.05
N ASN A 631 -29.77 -14.75 25.40
CA ASN A 631 -30.25 -13.75 24.44
C ASN A 631 -29.78 -13.99 23.00
N LEU A 632 -29.23 -15.18 22.70
CA LEU A 632 -28.72 -15.53 21.39
C LEU A 632 -29.86 -15.63 20.37
N LYS A 633 -29.76 -14.86 19.28
CA LYS A 633 -30.73 -14.83 18.18
C LYS A 633 -30.21 -15.53 16.93
N GLU A 634 -28.91 -15.45 16.67
CA GLU A 634 -28.26 -15.99 15.49
C GLU A 634 -27.15 -16.96 15.90
N LEU A 635 -27.20 -18.17 15.35
CA LEU A 635 -26.21 -19.21 15.59
C LEU A 635 -25.81 -19.87 14.28
N SER A 636 -24.51 -19.86 13.98
CA SER A 636 -23.93 -20.59 12.86
C SER A 636 -22.97 -21.68 13.35
N LEU A 637 -23.20 -22.89 12.86
CA LEU A 637 -22.49 -24.12 13.16
C LEU A 637 -22.30 -24.91 11.85
N ASN A 638 -21.86 -24.25 10.78
CA ASN A 638 -21.64 -24.88 9.47
C ASN A 638 -20.33 -25.68 9.46
N ASN A 639 -20.25 -26.71 8.62
CA ASN A 639 -19.06 -27.54 8.40
C ASN A 639 -18.45 -28.11 9.69
N ILE A 640 -19.29 -28.44 10.68
CA ILE A 640 -18.86 -29.06 11.93
C ILE A 640 -18.73 -30.57 11.71
N VAL A 641 -17.49 -31.06 11.79
CA VAL A 641 -17.17 -32.47 11.53
C VAL A 641 -17.50 -33.36 12.74
N GLY A 642 -17.36 -32.83 13.95
CA GLY A 642 -17.54 -33.60 15.19
C GLY A 642 -19.01 -33.93 15.50
N ASN A 643 -19.21 -35.00 16.28
CA ASN A 643 -20.52 -35.36 16.78
C ASN A 643 -20.78 -34.64 18.10
N VAL A 644 -21.71 -33.69 18.09
CA VAL A 644 -22.02 -32.85 19.26
C VAL A 644 -23.04 -33.45 20.22
N GLY A 645 -23.49 -34.68 19.98
CA GLY A 645 -24.59 -35.28 20.74
C GLY A 645 -25.88 -34.47 20.56
N LYS A 646 -26.72 -34.41 21.60
CA LYS A 646 -28.05 -33.77 21.56
C LYS A 646 -27.94 -32.23 21.62
N PHE A 647 -28.71 -31.53 20.79
CA PHE A 647 -28.79 -30.07 20.88
C PHE A 647 -29.42 -29.60 22.20
N PRO A 648 -28.82 -28.59 22.87
CA PRO A 648 -29.41 -27.95 24.03
C PRO A 648 -30.71 -27.20 23.68
N ALA A 649 -31.51 -26.88 24.71
CA ALA A 649 -32.69 -26.04 24.53
C ALA A 649 -32.27 -24.57 24.33
N LEU A 650 -32.36 -24.09 23.10
CA LEU A 650 -31.99 -22.74 22.66
C LEU A 650 -33.25 -21.94 22.34
N ASN A 651 -33.88 -21.42 23.39
CA ASN A 651 -35.22 -20.85 23.32
C ASN A 651 -35.31 -19.54 22.53
N THR A 652 -34.21 -18.80 22.37
CA THR A 652 -34.19 -17.45 21.78
C THR A 652 -33.64 -17.40 20.35
N VAL A 653 -33.05 -18.50 19.86
CA VAL A 653 -32.44 -18.56 18.54
C VAL A 653 -33.54 -18.50 17.47
N ALA A 654 -33.49 -17.46 16.65
CA ALA A 654 -34.39 -17.22 15.54
C ALA A 654 -33.79 -17.66 14.18
N ASN A 655 -32.46 -17.58 14.06
CA ASN A 655 -31.71 -17.95 12.86
C ASN A 655 -30.67 -19.01 13.19
N LEU A 656 -30.81 -20.20 12.62
CA LEU A 656 -29.87 -21.32 12.78
C LEU A 656 -29.33 -21.78 11.43
N SER A 657 -28.01 -21.90 11.32
CA SER A 657 -27.32 -22.50 10.17
C SER A 657 -26.42 -23.65 10.62
N VAL A 658 -26.59 -24.82 10.00
CA VAL A 658 -25.83 -26.07 10.22
C VAL A 658 -25.52 -26.76 8.88
N ASN A 659 -25.24 -25.97 7.85
CA ASN A 659 -24.88 -26.45 6.52
C ASN A 659 -23.60 -27.31 6.61
N GLY A 660 -23.57 -28.47 5.94
CA GLY A 660 -22.37 -29.30 5.88
C GLY A 660 -22.02 -30.06 7.17
N SER A 661 -22.84 -29.94 8.22
CA SER A 661 -22.59 -30.50 9.57
C SER A 661 -23.22 -31.89 9.77
N GLN A 662 -22.91 -32.84 8.89
CA GLN A 662 -23.63 -34.12 8.74
C GLN A 662 -23.82 -34.90 10.04
N ASN A 663 -22.75 -35.06 10.83
CA ASN A 663 -22.79 -35.82 12.08
C ASN A 663 -23.65 -35.11 13.14
N MET A 664 -23.48 -33.79 13.26
CA MET A 664 -24.26 -32.96 14.17
C MET A 664 -25.75 -33.01 13.84
N VAL A 665 -26.10 -32.90 12.56
CA VAL A 665 -27.50 -32.94 12.09
C VAL A 665 -28.11 -34.32 12.33
N LYS A 666 -27.42 -35.39 11.95
CA LYS A 666 -27.90 -36.78 12.07
C LYS A 666 -28.18 -37.22 13.51
N TYR A 667 -27.32 -36.83 14.46
CA TYR A 667 -27.40 -37.31 15.84
C TYR A 667 -28.01 -36.28 16.80
N GLY A 668 -27.86 -34.98 16.51
CA GLY A 668 -28.16 -33.92 17.47
C GLY A 668 -29.51 -33.26 17.33
N LEU A 669 -30.06 -33.16 16.13
CA LEU A 669 -31.30 -32.43 15.85
C LEU A 669 -32.58 -33.22 16.13
N ASN A 670 -32.48 -34.41 16.74
CA ASN A 670 -33.61 -35.31 17.03
C ASN A 670 -34.54 -34.82 18.18
N ASN A 671 -34.72 -33.51 18.36
CA ASN A 671 -35.61 -32.96 19.39
C ASN A 671 -36.11 -31.54 19.06
N ALA A 672 -37.34 -31.42 18.53
CA ALA A 672 -37.95 -30.13 18.17
C ALA A 672 -38.09 -29.12 19.33
N ASN A 673 -38.13 -29.57 20.60
CA ASN A 673 -38.24 -28.65 21.74
C ASN A 673 -37.00 -27.75 21.90
N SER A 674 -35.93 -28.03 21.16
CA SER A 674 -34.69 -27.28 21.26
C SER A 674 -34.77 -25.87 20.63
N PHE A 675 -35.74 -25.57 19.75
CA PHE A 675 -35.76 -24.30 19.00
C PHE A 675 -37.16 -23.69 18.81
N PRO A 676 -37.86 -23.27 19.90
CA PRO A 676 -39.22 -22.76 19.80
C PRO A 676 -39.36 -21.41 19.05
N SER A 677 -38.31 -20.58 18.98
CA SER A 677 -38.35 -19.24 18.36
C SER A 677 -37.82 -19.21 16.93
N LEU A 678 -37.53 -20.36 16.33
CA LEU A 678 -36.84 -20.45 15.05
C LEU A 678 -37.73 -19.94 13.90
N THR A 679 -37.17 -19.07 13.07
CA THR A 679 -37.80 -18.48 11.88
C THR A 679 -37.03 -18.77 10.60
N TYR A 680 -35.70 -18.92 10.71
CA TYR A 680 -34.81 -19.30 9.63
C TYR A 680 -34.02 -20.55 10.02
N LEU A 681 -34.01 -21.56 9.14
CA LEU A 681 -33.22 -22.78 9.30
C LEU A 681 -32.52 -23.13 8.00
N ASP A 682 -31.19 -23.26 8.07
CA ASP A 682 -30.37 -23.86 7.01
C ASP A 682 -29.72 -25.15 7.50
N VAL A 683 -30.13 -26.27 6.89
CA VAL A 683 -29.59 -27.62 7.09
C VAL A 683 -29.13 -28.21 5.76
N SER A 684 -28.77 -27.38 4.79
CA SER A 684 -28.33 -27.82 3.46
C SER A 684 -27.00 -28.56 3.49
N ASN A 685 -26.69 -29.31 2.44
CA ASN A 685 -25.44 -30.10 2.31
C ASN A 685 -25.24 -31.11 3.45
N ASN A 686 -26.31 -31.77 3.86
CA ASN A 686 -26.30 -32.79 4.90
C ASN A 686 -26.76 -34.16 4.35
N VAL A 687 -27.15 -35.08 5.23
CA VAL A 687 -27.63 -36.43 4.88
C VAL A 687 -29.06 -36.68 5.39
N LEU A 688 -29.87 -35.62 5.52
CA LEU A 688 -31.26 -35.72 5.97
C LEU A 688 -32.14 -36.36 4.89
N TYR A 689 -33.11 -37.15 5.34
CA TYR A 689 -34.11 -37.78 4.48
C TYR A 689 -35.55 -37.55 4.98
N ASP A 690 -35.72 -37.04 6.21
CA ASP A 690 -36.99 -36.61 6.77
C ASP A 690 -36.80 -35.40 7.72
N LEU A 691 -37.90 -34.70 8.01
CA LEU A 691 -37.93 -33.56 8.95
C LEU A 691 -38.49 -33.96 10.32
N SER A 692 -38.71 -35.25 10.59
CA SER A 692 -39.33 -35.72 11.82
C SER A 692 -38.52 -35.34 13.07
N ALA A 693 -37.20 -35.18 12.91
CA ALA A 693 -36.28 -34.67 13.92
C ALA A 693 -36.71 -33.29 14.48
N PHE A 694 -37.29 -32.44 13.63
CA PHE A 694 -37.77 -31.10 13.97
C PHE A 694 -39.24 -31.06 14.43
N ILE A 695 -39.86 -32.23 14.64
CA ILE A 695 -41.28 -32.33 14.98
C ILE A 695 -41.44 -33.10 16.29
N ASN A 696 -41.86 -32.40 17.35
CA ASN A 696 -42.23 -33.05 18.59
C ASN A 696 -43.65 -33.62 18.45
N LYS A 697 -43.75 -34.95 18.31
CA LYS A 697 -45.02 -35.68 18.20
C LYS A 697 -45.93 -35.51 19.44
N GLU A 698 -45.37 -35.21 20.62
CA GLU A 698 -46.10 -35.09 21.88
C GLU A 698 -46.56 -33.65 22.21
N ASN A 699 -45.96 -32.62 21.59
CA ASN A 699 -46.32 -31.23 21.89
C ASN A 699 -46.27 -30.31 20.65
N LYS A 700 -47.42 -30.19 19.97
CA LYS A 700 -47.59 -29.35 18.78
C LYS A 700 -47.41 -27.84 19.05
N SER A 701 -47.53 -27.37 20.30
CA SER A 701 -47.40 -25.94 20.63
C SER A 701 -45.94 -25.45 20.68
N LYS A 702 -44.97 -26.34 20.40
CA LYS A 702 -43.52 -26.04 20.39
C LYS A 702 -42.87 -26.20 19.02
N ILE A 703 -43.68 -26.37 17.95
CA ILE A 703 -43.17 -26.43 16.57
C ILE A 703 -42.72 -25.02 16.17
N PRO A 704 -41.50 -24.85 15.62
CA PRO A 704 -41.02 -23.55 15.18
C PRO A 704 -41.87 -22.99 14.04
N LEU A 705 -42.14 -21.68 14.10
CA LEU A 705 -42.85 -20.93 13.06
C LEU A 705 -41.89 -20.48 11.97
N LEU A 706 -41.33 -21.46 11.24
CA LEU A 706 -40.37 -21.20 10.17
C LEU A 706 -40.98 -20.37 9.04
N GLN A 707 -40.25 -19.34 8.63
CA GLN A 707 -40.53 -18.49 7.47
C GLN A 707 -39.59 -18.82 6.31
N SER A 708 -38.37 -19.30 6.60
CA SER A 708 -37.37 -19.71 5.61
C SER A 708 -36.75 -21.04 6.01
N LEU A 709 -36.72 -21.98 5.06
CA LEU A 709 -36.11 -23.29 5.22
C LEU A 709 -35.24 -23.64 4.01
N ASN A 710 -33.96 -23.91 4.26
CA ASN A 710 -33.04 -24.45 3.27
C ASN A 710 -32.65 -25.88 3.67
N ILE A 711 -33.14 -26.85 2.89
CA ILE A 711 -32.83 -28.29 3.01
C ILE A 711 -32.22 -28.83 1.71
N SER A 712 -31.62 -27.96 0.88
CA SER A 712 -30.96 -28.35 -0.36
C SER A 712 -29.77 -29.30 -0.14
N SER A 713 -29.37 -30.04 -1.17
CA SER A 713 -28.23 -30.98 -1.12
C SER A 713 -28.32 -31.97 0.04
N ASN A 714 -29.46 -32.68 0.14
CA ASN A 714 -29.72 -33.70 1.14
C ASN A 714 -30.13 -35.03 0.46
N SER A 715 -30.83 -35.91 1.16
CA SER A 715 -31.31 -37.21 0.67
C SER A 715 -32.84 -37.36 0.75
N PHE A 716 -33.59 -36.26 0.67
CA PHE A 716 -35.05 -36.31 0.68
C PHE A 716 -35.59 -36.98 -0.59
N SER A 717 -36.39 -38.02 -0.42
CA SER A 717 -37.16 -38.67 -1.50
C SER A 717 -38.65 -38.32 -1.45
N THR A 718 -39.13 -37.88 -0.29
CA THR A 718 -40.48 -37.37 -0.03
C THR A 718 -40.37 -36.17 0.91
N LEU A 719 -41.38 -35.31 0.93
CA LEU A 719 -41.45 -34.16 1.84
C LEU A 719 -42.42 -34.41 3.00
N HIS A 720 -42.51 -35.66 3.49
CA HIS A 720 -43.40 -35.98 4.59
C HIS A 720 -43.09 -35.14 5.84
N SER A 721 -44.15 -34.69 6.51
CA SER A 721 -44.11 -33.86 7.71
C SER A 721 -43.69 -32.40 7.49
N ILE A 722 -43.37 -31.95 6.26
CA ILE A 722 -43.12 -30.53 5.99
C ILE A 722 -44.38 -29.67 6.16
N GLU A 723 -45.57 -30.28 6.06
CA GLU A 723 -46.87 -29.61 6.11
C GLU A 723 -47.15 -28.91 7.44
N VAL A 724 -46.36 -29.19 8.48
CA VAL A 724 -46.42 -28.51 9.77
C VAL A 724 -45.84 -27.08 9.71
N PHE A 725 -44.92 -26.80 8.78
CA PHE A 725 -44.26 -25.50 8.61
C PHE A 725 -45.05 -24.59 7.67
N ASN A 726 -46.35 -24.44 7.90
CA ASN A 726 -47.28 -23.73 7.00
C ASN A 726 -47.09 -22.21 6.90
N GLN A 727 -46.14 -21.64 7.65
CA GLN A 727 -45.76 -20.22 7.59
C GLN A 727 -44.57 -19.96 6.65
N LEU A 728 -44.06 -20.99 5.97
CA LEU A 728 -42.92 -20.85 5.05
C LEU A 728 -43.25 -19.91 3.89
N THR A 729 -42.35 -18.96 3.67
CA THR A 729 -42.35 -18.03 2.54
C THR A 729 -41.21 -18.33 1.56
N TYR A 730 -40.13 -18.94 2.06
CA TYR A 730 -38.98 -19.42 1.29
C TYR A 730 -38.73 -20.91 1.58
N LEU A 731 -38.59 -21.71 0.54
CA LEU A 731 -38.19 -23.11 0.64
C LEU A 731 -37.20 -23.47 -0.46
N ASP A 732 -36.03 -23.97 -0.06
CA ASP A 732 -35.07 -24.60 -0.96
C ASP A 732 -34.92 -26.09 -0.64
N VAL A 733 -35.32 -26.91 -1.60
CA VAL A 733 -35.25 -28.38 -1.59
C VAL A 733 -34.45 -28.90 -2.79
N SER A 734 -33.63 -28.04 -3.41
CA SER A 734 -32.83 -28.40 -4.58
C SER A 734 -31.77 -29.47 -4.28
N TYR A 735 -31.28 -30.16 -5.31
CA TYR A 735 -30.25 -31.21 -5.16
C TYR A 735 -30.66 -32.31 -4.15
N ASN A 736 -31.89 -32.80 -4.27
CA ASN A 736 -32.41 -33.92 -3.49
C ASN A 736 -32.78 -35.10 -4.43
N LYS A 737 -33.59 -36.04 -3.95
CA LYS A 737 -34.03 -37.23 -4.70
C LYS A 737 -35.55 -37.29 -4.81
N LEU A 738 -36.21 -36.14 -4.87
CA LEU A 738 -37.66 -36.05 -4.92
C LEU A 738 -38.18 -36.55 -6.26
N TYR A 739 -39.20 -37.42 -6.22
CA TYR A 739 -39.92 -37.90 -7.41
C TYR A 739 -41.27 -37.18 -7.62
N HIS A 740 -41.78 -36.58 -6.55
CA HIS A 740 -43.08 -35.94 -6.44
C HIS A 740 -42.99 -34.92 -5.30
N ILE A 741 -43.89 -33.95 -5.29
CA ILE A 741 -43.90 -32.86 -4.31
C ILE A 741 -45.07 -32.93 -3.32
N ILE A 742 -45.66 -34.14 -3.17
CA ILE A 742 -46.71 -34.39 -2.17
C ILE A 742 -46.17 -34.05 -0.77
N GLY A 743 -46.99 -33.37 0.02
CA GLY A 743 -46.64 -32.79 1.32
C GLY A 743 -46.57 -31.26 1.30
N LEU A 744 -46.45 -30.65 0.11
CA LEU A 744 -46.43 -29.19 -0.04
C LEU A 744 -47.82 -28.53 -0.04
N GLU A 745 -48.91 -29.31 0.02
CA GLU A 745 -50.29 -28.81 -0.17
C GLU A 745 -50.68 -27.68 0.79
N LYS A 746 -50.13 -27.71 2.00
CA LYS A 746 -50.45 -26.75 3.07
C LYS A 746 -49.56 -25.51 3.08
N LEU A 747 -48.50 -25.46 2.27
CA LEU A 747 -47.54 -24.36 2.25
C LEU A 747 -48.01 -23.19 1.36
N THR A 748 -49.23 -22.72 1.61
CA THR A 748 -49.92 -21.70 0.78
C THR A 748 -49.30 -20.29 0.88
N GLN A 749 -48.40 -20.07 1.84
CA GLN A 749 -47.70 -18.79 2.06
C GLN A 749 -46.39 -18.66 1.28
N LEU A 750 -45.98 -19.69 0.52
CA LEU A 750 -44.73 -19.69 -0.23
C LEU A 750 -44.72 -18.59 -1.29
N LYS A 751 -43.61 -17.85 -1.31
CA LYS A 751 -43.27 -16.82 -2.30
C LYS A 751 -42.09 -17.24 -3.17
N GLN A 752 -41.15 -17.99 -2.61
CA GLN A 752 -39.98 -18.49 -3.32
C GLN A 752 -39.81 -19.99 -3.08
N LEU A 753 -39.68 -20.75 -4.16
CA LEU A 753 -39.52 -22.21 -4.12
C LEU A 753 -38.46 -22.69 -5.10
N ASN A 754 -37.43 -23.36 -4.57
CA ASN A 754 -36.40 -24.00 -5.36
C ASN A 754 -36.49 -25.53 -5.26
N LEU A 755 -36.89 -26.16 -6.36
CA LEU A 755 -37.04 -27.61 -6.56
C LEU A 755 -36.01 -28.15 -7.56
N SER A 756 -35.02 -27.36 -7.96
CA SER A 756 -34.08 -27.73 -9.00
C SER A 756 -33.25 -28.97 -8.67
N ASN A 757 -32.76 -29.68 -9.68
CA ASN A 757 -31.90 -30.85 -9.53
C ASN A 757 -32.53 -31.93 -8.64
N ASN A 758 -33.74 -32.36 -9.00
CA ASN A 758 -34.45 -33.52 -8.42
C ASN A 758 -34.85 -34.48 -9.56
N ASP A 759 -35.68 -35.51 -9.28
CA ASP A 759 -36.26 -36.39 -10.30
C ASP A 759 -37.80 -36.29 -10.34
N ILE A 760 -38.32 -35.06 -10.20
CA ILE A 760 -39.76 -34.82 -10.13
C ILE A 760 -40.41 -35.21 -11.46
N ARG A 761 -41.60 -35.81 -11.39
CA ARG A 761 -42.41 -36.19 -12.56
C ARG A 761 -43.78 -35.51 -12.59
N GLU A 762 -44.34 -35.25 -11.42
CA GLU A 762 -45.66 -34.68 -11.25
C GLU A 762 -45.59 -33.45 -10.35
N LEU A 763 -46.27 -32.37 -10.76
CA LEU A 763 -46.32 -31.10 -10.04
C LEU A 763 -47.61 -30.93 -9.22
N GLN A 764 -48.37 -32.01 -9.00
CA GLN A 764 -49.55 -31.99 -8.15
C GLN A 764 -49.19 -31.38 -6.79
N SER A 765 -50.07 -30.51 -6.28
CA SER A 765 -49.95 -29.69 -5.07
C SER A 765 -49.38 -28.28 -5.30
N LEU A 766 -48.69 -28.04 -6.41
CA LEU A 766 -48.14 -26.71 -6.76
C LEU A 766 -49.26 -25.67 -6.98
N GLU A 767 -50.42 -26.09 -7.47
CA GLU A 767 -51.58 -25.23 -7.77
C GLU A 767 -52.13 -24.46 -6.55
N ASN A 768 -51.77 -24.88 -5.34
CA ASN A 768 -52.18 -24.26 -4.08
C ASN A 768 -51.30 -23.06 -3.68
N MET A 769 -50.11 -22.90 -4.27
CA MET A 769 -49.13 -21.85 -3.93
C MET A 769 -49.39 -20.56 -4.70
N VAL A 770 -50.61 -20.02 -4.61
CA VAL A 770 -51.05 -18.89 -5.43
C VAL A 770 -50.29 -17.58 -5.19
N LEU A 771 -49.52 -17.49 -4.09
CA LEU A 771 -48.67 -16.35 -3.74
C LEU A 771 -47.22 -16.48 -4.27
N LEU A 772 -46.90 -17.57 -4.98
CA LEU A 772 -45.55 -17.85 -5.46
C LEU A 772 -45.10 -16.82 -6.50
N GLN A 773 -43.94 -16.23 -6.27
CA GLN A 773 -43.31 -15.19 -7.09
C GLN A 773 -42.10 -15.76 -7.84
N GLU A 774 -41.32 -16.64 -7.19
CA GLU A 774 -40.14 -17.24 -7.79
C GLU A 774 -40.21 -18.77 -7.69
N LEU A 775 -40.03 -19.42 -8.84
CA LEU A 775 -40.03 -20.87 -8.94
C LEU A 775 -38.85 -21.36 -9.77
N ASN A 776 -38.06 -22.25 -9.20
CA ASN A 776 -37.02 -22.96 -9.92
C ASN A 776 -37.29 -24.47 -9.95
N LEU A 777 -37.54 -25.01 -11.14
CA LEU A 777 -37.73 -26.44 -11.42
C LEU A 777 -36.61 -27.00 -12.30
N SER A 778 -35.50 -26.27 -12.50
CA SER A 778 -34.47 -26.67 -13.45
C SER A 778 -33.91 -28.07 -13.18
N ASN A 779 -33.52 -28.78 -14.23
CA ASN A 779 -32.96 -30.13 -14.16
C ASN A 779 -33.91 -31.15 -13.50
N ASN A 780 -35.22 -31.02 -13.73
CA ASN A 780 -36.20 -32.08 -13.51
C ASN A 780 -36.65 -32.63 -14.87
N ALA A 781 -35.81 -33.47 -15.48
CA ALA A 781 -35.95 -33.88 -16.88
C ALA A 781 -37.22 -34.71 -17.16
N ASN A 782 -37.86 -35.27 -16.12
CA ASN A 782 -39.00 -36.16 -16.27
C ASN A 782 -40.36 -35.47 -16.05
N VAL A 783 -40.41 -34.15 -15.82
CA VAL A 783 -41.66 -33.38 -15.82
C VAL A 783 -42.02 -32.97 -17.25
N ASP A 784 -43.19 -33.38 -17.72
CA ASP A 784 -43.72 -33.07 -19.06
C ASP A 784 -45.07 -32.32 -19.06
N ASP A 785 -45.90 -32.50 -18.03
CA ASP A 785 -47.13 -31.72 -17.77
C ASP A 785 -46.87 -30.58 -16.76
N PHE A 786 -47.30 -29.37 -17.14
CA PHE A 786 -47.12 -28.14 -16.36
C PHE A 786 -48.44 -27.38 -16.13
N LYS A 787 -49.59 -28.05 -16.27
CA LYS A 787 -50.92 -27.43 -16.14
C LYS A 787 -51.13 -26.67 -14.82
N GLU A 788 -50.47 -27.09 -13.74
CA GLU A 788 -50.56 -26.47 -12.41
C GLU A 788 -50.01 -25.03 -12.42
N LEU A 789 -49.05 -24.71 -13.29
CA LEU A 789 -48.48 -23.36 -13.42
C LEU A 789 -49.54 -22.31 -13.78
N ALA A 790 -50.64 -22.72 -14.43
CA ALA A 790 -51.72 -21.82 -14.82
C ALA A 790 -52.42 -21.13 -13.63
N LYS A 791 -52.27 -21.66 -12.41
CA LYS A 791 -52.80 -21.07 -11.17
C LYS A 791 -51.83 -20.08 -10.51
N LEU A 792 -50.55 -20.08 -10.88
CA LEU A 792 -49.49 -19.28 -10.26
C LEU A 792 -49.38 -17.89 -10.87
N THR A 793 -50.46 -17.11 -10.76
CA THR A 793 -50.58 -15.80 -11.42
C THR A 793 -49.65 -14.71 -10.86
N GLN A 794 -49.02 -14.95 -9.71
CA GLN A 794 -48.09 -14.02 -9.05
C GLN A 794 -46.62 -14.24 -9.44
N LEU A 795 -46.31 -15.21 -10.31
CA LEU A 795 -44.93 -15.49 -10.73
C LEU A 795 -44.30 -14.31 -11.47
N THR A 796 -43.12 -13.90 -11.00
CA THR A 796 -42.24 -12.91 -11.62
C THR A 796 -40.98 -13.55 -12.19
N SER A 797 -40.52 -14.66 -11.60
CA SER A 797 -39.34 -15.41 -12.04
C SER A 797 -39.64 -16.90 -12.13
N LEU A 798 -39.33 -17.50 -13.29
CA LEU A 798 -39.55 -18.92 -13.54
C LEU A 798 -38.35 -19.53 -14.27
N ILE A 799 -37.73 -20.53 -13.65
CA ILE A 799 -36.59 -21.26 -14.20
C ILE A 799 -37.01 -22.71 -14.45
N LEU A 800 -37.04 -23.10 -15.72
CA LEU A 800 -37.42 -24.43 -16.20
C LEU A 800 -36.30 -25.09 -17.01
N SER A 801 -35.07 -24.57 -16.95
CA SER A 801 -33.96 -25.08 -17.76
C SER A 801 -33.72 -26.57 -17.53
N GLY A 802 -33.45 -27.33 -18.60
CA GLY A 802 -33.23 -28.77 -18.50
C GLY A 802 -34.45 -29.61 -18.08
N THR A 803 -35.66 -29.07 -18.21
CA THR A 803 -36.93 -29.84 -18.10
C THR A 803 -37.43 -30.30 -19.48
N SER A 804 -38.44 -31.17 -19.49
CA SER A 804 -39.05 -31.70 -20.73
C SER A 804 -40.26 -30.90 -21.23
N ILE A 805 -40.43 -29.64 -20.80
CA ILE A 805 -41.52 -28.78 -21.26
C ILE A 805 -41.51 -28.60 -22.78
N ARG A 806 -42.70 -28.72 -23.40
CA ARG A 806 -42.92 -28.51 -24.84
C ARG A 806 -44.02 -27.51 -25.14
N ASP A 807 -45.04 -27.49 -24.28
CA ASP A 807 -46.20 -26.60 -24.37
C ASP A 807 -46.11 -25.51 -23.31
N LEU A 808 -46.16 -24.25 -23.76
CA LEU A 808 -46.11 -23.08 -22.89
C LEU A 808 -47.50 -22.51 -22.58
N GLN A 809 -48.60 -23.09 -23.09
CA GLN A 809 -49.96 -22.61 -22.82
C GLN A 809 -50.27 -22.41 -21.33
N PRO A 810 -49.83 -23.29 -20.40
CA PRO A 810 -50.05 -23.07 -18.98
C PRO A 810 -49.46 -21.77 -18.43
N LEU A 811 -48.43 -21.20 -19.08
CA LEU A 811 -47.81 -19.94 -18.64
C LEU A 811 -48.61 -18.70 -19.02
N SER A 812 -49.58 -18.79 -19.93
CA SER A 812 -50.31 -17.63 -20.47
C SER A 812 -51.06 -16.79 -19.42
N THR A 813 -51.30 -17.35 -18.22
CA THR A 813 -51.92 -16.66 -17.09
C THR A 813 -50.93 -15.91 -16.20
N CYS A 814 -49.62 -16.21 -16.29
CA CYS A 814 -48.54 -15.62 -15.48
C CYS A 814 -48.10 -14.23 -16.00
N LYS A 815 -49.04 -13.29 -16.10
CA LYS A 815 -48.82 -11.98 -16.76
C LYS A 815 -47.76 -11.08 -16.11
N LEU A 816 -47.39 -11.37 -14.86
CA LEU A 816 -46.35 -10.65 -14.11
C LEU A 816 -44.94 -11.21 -14.33
N LEU A 817 -44.79 -12.23 -15.18
CA LEU A 817 -43.50 -12.88 -15.40
C LEU A 817 -42.52 -11.95 -16.10
N GLN A 818 -41.39 -11.71 -15.46
CA GLN A 818 -40.30 -10.84 -15.92
C GLN A 818 -39.07 -11.64 -16.35
N LEU A 819 -38.80 -12.78 -15.69
CA LEU A 819 -37.70 -13.67 -16.01
C LEU A 819 -38.21 -15.07 -16.33
N LEU A 820 -37.87 -15.58 -17.50
CA LEU A 820 -38.17 -16.94 -17.93
C LEU A 820 -36.93 -17.63 -18.50
N ASN A 821 -36.48 -18.71 -17.86
CA ASN A 821 -35.36 -19.50 -18.36
C ASN A 821 -35.83 -20.87 -18.85
N LEU A 822 -35.72 -21.08 -20.18
CA LEU A 822 -36.09 -22.30 -20.90
C LEU A 822 -34.87 -22.95 -21.58
N THR A 823 -33.66 -22.68 -21.08
CA THR A 823 -32.44 -23.27 -21.65
C THR A 823 -32.49 -24.80 -21.62
N GLY A 824 -32.21 -25.44 -22.75
CA GLY A 824 -32.25 -26.89 -22.92
C GLY A 824 -33.65 -27.47 -23.17
N CYS A 825 -34.71 -26.66 -23.21
CA CYS A 825 -36.08 -27.13 -23.47
C CYS A 825 -36.43 -27.11 -24.96
N ARG A 826 -37.23 -28.08 -25.42
CA ARG A 826 -37.64 -28.22 -26.83
C ARG A 826 -39.08 -27.74 -27.03
N ILE A 827 -39.27 -26.42 -26.97
CA ILE A 827 -40.59 -25.80 -27.14
C ILE A 827 -41.10 -26.01 -28.56
N SER A 828 -42.34 -26.48 -28.67
CA SER A 828 -42.97 -26.73 -29.98
C SER A 828 -43.75 -25.51 -30.50
N ASN A 829 -44.20 -24.64 -29.60
CA ASN A 829 -44.99 -23.45 -29.95
C ASN A 829 -44.76 -22.33 -28.93
N TRP A 830 -44.29 -21.19 -29.41
CA TRP A 830 -43.95 -20.03 -28.59
C TRP A 830 -45.10 -19.04 -28.38
N ASN A 831 -46.23 -19.18 -29.10
CA ASN A 831 -47.30 -18.16 -29.13
C ASN A 831 -47.84 -17.78 -27.74
N ALA A 832 -47.82 -18.70 -26.77
CA ALA A 832 -48.25 -18.45 -25.40
C ALA A 832 -47.44 -17.32 -24.72
N LEU A 833 -46.18 -17.10 -25.13
CA LEU A 833 -45.35 -16.00 -24.60
C LEU A 833 -45.95 -14.62 -24.90
N THR A 834 -46.75 -14.46 -25.95
CA THR A 834 -47.36 -13.15 -26.29
C THR A 834 -48.34 -12.65 -25.23
N ALA A 835 -48.79 -13.52 -24.32
CA ALA A 835 -49.59 -13.13 -23.16
C ALA A 835 -48.74 -12.60 -21.98
N LEU A 836 -47.42 -12.84 -21.99
CA LEU A 836 -46.46 -12.43 -20.96
C LEU A 836 -45.93 -11.03 -21.23
N THR A 837 -46.78 -10.03 -21.03
CA THR A 837 -46.48 -8.66 -21.47
C THR A 837 -45.34 -7.99 -20.70
N GLN A 838 -44.99 -8.47 -19.50
CA GLN A 838 -43.93 -7.91 -18.65
C GLN A 838 -42.59 -8.66 -18.76
N LEU A 839 -42.44 -9.57 -19.74
CA LEU A 839 -41.26 -10.42 -19.85
C LEU A 839 -40.04 -9.62 -20.32
N GLU A 840 -39.05 -9.44 -19.44
CA GLU A 840 -37.84 -8.67 -19.73
C GLU A 840 -36.64 -9.56 -20.09
N ASN A 841 -36.51 -10.70 -19.42
CA ASN A 841 -35.38 -11.63 -19.51
C ASN A 841 -35.87 -13.00 -19.98
N LEU A 842 -35.40 -13.44 -21.14
CA LEU A 842 -35.74 -14.75 -21.70
C LEU A 842 -34.48 -15.52 -22.10
N SER A 843 -34.38 -16.77 -21.65
CA SER A 843 -33.41 -17.72 -22.17
C SER A 843 -34.12 -18.82 -22.94
N ALA A 844 -33.73 -19.04 -24.19
CA ALA A 844 -34.36 -20.00 -25.08
C ALA A 844 -33.33 -20.91 -25.77
N SER A 845 -33.78 -22.11 -26.15
CA SER A 845 -32.97 -23.04 -26.93
C SER A 845 -33.71 -23.58 -28.14
N PHE A 846 -32.95 -24.08 -29.12
CA PHE A 846 -33.47 -24.74 -30.31
C PHE A 846 -34.45 -23.86 -31.12
N LEU A 847 -34.19 -22.56 -31.22
CA LEU A 847 -35.01 -21.62 -31.98
C LEU A 847 -34.87 -21.84 -33.49
N THR A 848 -35.97 -21.60 -34.20
CA THR A 848 -36.07 -21.62 -35.65
C THR A 848 -36.36 -20.23 -36.21
N LYS A 849 -36.27 -20.06 -37.53
CA LYS A 849 -36.58 -18.78 -38.19
C LYS A 849 -38.05 -18.36 -38.03
N GLU A 850 -38.95 -19.32 -37.91
CA GLU A 850 -40.40 -19.07 -37.79
C GLU A 850 -40.76 -18.48 -36.42
N ASP A 851 -39.99 -18.83 -35.38
CA ASP A 851 -40.25 -18.39 -34.00
C ASP A 851 -40.10 -16.87 -33.83
N LEU A 852 -39.27 -16.22 -34.66
CA LEU A 852 -39.01 -14.78 -34.61
C LEU A 852 -40.29 -13.92 -34.62
N ALA A 853 -41.33 -14.37 -35.32
CA ALA A 853 -42.60 -13.66 -35.39
C ALA A 853 -43.27 -13.50 -34.02
N THR A 854 -43.08 -14.47 -33.12
CA THR A 854 -43.58 -14.42 -31.74
C THR A 854 -42.77 -13.43 -30.90
N PHE A 855 -41.45 -13.48 -30.99
CA PHE A 855 -40.55 -12.66 -30.17
C PHE A 855 -40.67 -11.17 -30.49
N LYS A 856 -40.97 -10.82 -31.75
CA LYS A 856 -41.29 -9.43 -32.16
C LYS A 856 -42.53 -8.85 -31.46
N ARG A 857 -43.37 -9.69 -30.86
CA ARG A 857 -44.62 -9.29 -30.19
C ARG A 857 -44.46 -9.21 -28.66
N LEU A 858 -43.25 -9.34 -28.14
CA LEU A 858 -42.94 -9.18 -26.71
C LEU A 858 -42.51 -7.73 -26.46
N PRO A 859 -43.36 -6.89 -25.82
CA PRO A 859 -43.14 -5.45 -25.79
C PRO A 859 -41.99 -5.02 -24.86
N ASP A 860 -41.79 -5.74 -23.76
CA ASP A 860 -40.86 -5.35 -22.69
C ASP A 860 -39.57 -6.19 -22.67
N LEU A 861 -39.34 -7.03 -23.69
CA LEU A 861 -38.16 -7.90 -23.76
C LEU A 861 -36.90 -7.05 -23.94
N LYS A 862 -35.96 -7.17 -23.00
CA LYS A 862 -34.69 -6.43 -23.00
C LYS A 862 -33.49 -7.34 -23.26
N TYR A 863 -33.52 -8.56 -22.71
CA TYR A 863 -32.41 -9.50 -22.80
C TYR A 863 -32.88 -10.87 -23.27
N LEU A 864 -32.21 -11.39 -24.31
CA LEU A 864 -32.48 -12.71 -24.88
C LEU A 864 -31.20 -13.54 -24.96
N THR A 865 -31.12 -14.61 -24.18
CA THR A 865 -30.02 -15.58 -24.30
C THR A 865 -30.45 -16.70 -25.24
N ILE A 866 -29.70 -16.93 -26.32
CA ILE A 866 -30.01 -18.01 -27.27
C ILE A 866 -28.92 -19.09 -27.20
N THR A 867 -29.34 -20.30 -26.86
CA THR A 867 -28.45 -21.46 -26.79
C THR A 867 -28.90 -22.55 -27.75
N ASN A 868 -28.00 -23.45 -28.14
CA ASN A 868 -28.31 -24.64 -28.96
C ASN A 868 -29.19 -24.38 -30.19
N SER A 869 -28.98 -23.24 -30.86
CA SER A 869 -29.67 -22.82 -32.08
C SER A 869 -28.65 -22.59 -33.18
N GLU A 870 -29.03 -22.74 -34.45
CA GLU A 870 -28.11 -22.49 -35.55
C GLU A 870 -27.62 -21.04 -35.55
N GLU A 871 -26.32 -20.84 -35.83
CA GLU A 871 -25.71 -19.51 -35.90
C GLU A 871 -26.44 -18.59 -36.89
N SER A 872 -26.97 -19.16 -37.98
CA SER A 872 -27.78 -18.44 -38.96
C SER A 872 -29.08 -17.88 -38.40
N VAL A 873 -29.70 -18.57 -37.43
CA VAL A 873 -30.91 -18.13 -36.72
C VAL A 873 -30.55 -17.06 -35.69
N VAL A 874 -29.48 -17.25 -34.92
CA VAL A 874 -29.02 -16.25 -33.95
C VAL A 874 -28.68 -14.92 -34.63
N ALA A 875 -27.99 -14.97 -35.77
CA ALA A 875 -27.69 -13.79 -36.58
C ALA A 875 -28.96 -13.09 -37.09
N LEU A 876 -29.99 -13.85 -37.48
CA LEU A 876 -31.29 -13.30 -37.89
C LEU A 876 -31.99 -12.59 -36.72
N PHE A 877 -32.01 -13.20 -35.53
CA PHE A 877 -32.58 -12.58 -34.33
C PHE A 877 -31.84 -11.28 -33.95
N LYS A 878 -30.50 -11.29 -33.95
CA LYS A 878 -29.65 -10.09 -33.70
C LYS A 878 -29.93 -8.97 -34.69
N LYS A 879 -30.23 -9.31 -35.95
CA LYS A 879 -30.53 -8.33 -36.99
C LYS A 879 -31.91 -7.68 -36.82
N GLU A 880 -32.91 -8.48 -36.40
CA GLU A 880 -34.32 -8.10 -36.44
C GLU A 880 -34.87 -7.58 -35.10
N LEU A 881 -34.24 -7.91 -33.96
CA LEU A 881 -34.60 -7.44 -32.61
C LEU A 881 -33.54 -6.45 -32.11
N LYS A 882 -33.52 -5.23 -32.67
CA LYS A 882 -32.44 -4.25 -32.42
C LYS A 882 -32.42 -3.66 -31.01
N ASP A 883 -33.58 -3.64 -30.35
CA ASP A 883 -33.76 -3.06 -29.01
C ASP A 883 -33.58 -4.12 -27.90
N VAL A 884 -33.17 -5.34 -28.26
CA VAL A 884 -32.95 -6.47 -27.35
C VAL A 884 -31.46 -6.83 -27.37
N GLU A 885 -30.84 -6.89 -26.20
CA GLU A 885 -29.48 -7.43 -26.07
C GLU A 885 -29.50 -8.95 -26.17
N ILE A 886 -28.81 -9.49 -27.19
CA ILE A 886 -28.79 -10.94 -27.47
C ILE A 886 -27.41 -11.52 -27.19
N TYR A 887 -27.38 -12.46 -26.25
CA TYR A 887 -26.19 -13.21 -25.83
C TYR A 887 -26.11 -14.54 -26.58
#